data_AF-D9XPH7-F1
#
_entry.id   AF-D9XPH7-F1
#
_cell.length_a   1.000
_cell.length_b   1.000
_cell.length_c   1.000
_cell.angle_alpha   90.00
_cell.angle_beta   90.00
_cell.angle_gamma   90.00
#
_symmetry.space_group_name_H-M   'P 1'
#
loop_
_entity.id
_entity.type
_entity.pdbx_description
1 polymer ?
#
loop_
_entity_poly.entity_id
_entity_poly.type
_entity_poly.pdbx_seq_one_letter_code
_entity_poly.pdbx_strand_id
1 'polypeptide(L)'
;MRVLEDIRSRHGAVDAVLNLWSLDDAAEPGSYTATVHLLQAIAASGLPVGRVLQAGEFHDGVGRAYAESWLGFERSLDRVLPAVRFAAILEEHQDVPGRTPRGVWFERLWAECSAGTSGSALYRAGARHVSRVLPSPAPSGKHLLRPRGTYLITGGTGGLGLLLAEHLARNWSARLVLTGRSSLDSRKRRDIARIESLGGEVLYRQADVSDRQAMGEAVTAARERFGPLHGVVHAAGVAERGSLLTADLESFRDVLSAKVDGTRVLDEVLAAEPLDFLCHFSSTSAVLGDFGGCAYSVANRFQTSYARHRDERVRQGASSGATVAVNWPLWSGGGMGFEDTAGVDLYLSSSGLRLLEEAEGLTLFERLLGEGGTQRIVMAGDPARVRDMLDAGPAPAGSRHEVRPAAPVSRPAGTTNTEDGDDMDAEALVLSALSTAIVDVLRVPREDIHADENFSELGFDSVSLAKLARVLGESLAIDVLPSVFFSHPSPEKLVAHLIAEHAETLSRHHTERTRASDTAAASFAGPASSVAPEAQPSVTAAEDRTAVPATPRPAAHAEPEPIAVIGMSGRFPAARSVDEFWENLLRGKDALSPVPADRRADWAGPEASWLEAVRCGFVPGVAEFDAAFFEISPREARTMDPRQRLLLQETWHALEDAGYGERRLRAGTIGMFVGAEQGDYAGLTGGEGGITAQHEAIMAARLAYLLDFSGPVLAVNTACSSGLTAAHQACASLRGGECDTAVVAAVNLATTARGLAEMDKAGMLSESGVCRAFDKRADGMVLGEAVPALVLKRLSRAEADGDRVLAVIRGSGMNYDGRTNGITAPNGAAQARLYRQVHERHGIDPERIEHIVAHGTGTRLGDPVEVNALNEAYRERTDRTGFCALTSTKTQVGHTLAASGLVKSGRTRPVGSPRRRPGQSALRPGQRLHRLGGQPLLRQQGDQGLAGRPHGNEARRGQLLRYERDQRPHGGGELPRSRPPGPGSRGPGGAAAPVRPDSGGTAAAHPGAPVRPRAGGARRPAAAGHGLHAPRGQTALRAPLRTRRQRCRGRPPGAGRGGERA
;
A
#
# COMPACT_ATOMS: atom_id res chain seq x y z
N MET A 1 -4.24 -37.07 -9.63
CA MET A 1 -3.65 -36.90 -10.97
C MET A 1 -4.29 -37.91 -11.91
N ARG A 2 -3.63 -39.00 -12.35
CA ARG A 2 -4.12 -39.97 -13.38
C ARG A 2 -5.63 -40.21 -13.47
N VAL A 3 -6.31 -40.53 -12.35
CA VAL A 3 -7.76 -40.76 -12.33
C VAL A 3 -8.58 -39.51 -12.72
N LEU A 4 -8.16 -38.31 -12.29
CA LEU A 4 -8.79 -37.04 -12.65
C LEU A 4 -8.50 -36.65 -14.11
N GLU A 5 -7.34 -36.99 -14.64
CA GLU A 5 -6.97 -36.76 -16.05
C GLU A 5 -7.80 -37.66 -16.98
N ASP A 6 -8.03 -38.91 -16.59
CA ASP A 6 -8.92 -39.86 -17.25
C ASP A 6 -10.39 -39.40 -17.19
N ILE A 7 -10.88 -38.96 -16.01
CA ILE A 7 -12.20 -38.34 -15.87
C ILE A 7 -12.34 -37.11 -16.77
N ARG A 8 -11.36 -36.20 -16.79
CA ARG A 8 -11.35 -35.01 -17.66
C ARG A 8 -11.47 -35.40 -19.13
N SER A 9 -10.74 -36.44 -19.58
CA SER A 9 -10.76 -36.90 -20.97
C SER A 9 -12.07 -37.57 -21.40
N ARG A 10 -12.83 -38.16 -20.46
CA ARG A 10 -14.08 -38.88 -20.74
C ARG A 10 -15.35 -38.07 -20.50
N HIS A 11 -15.28 -37.10 -19.58
CA HIS A 11 -16.46 -36.41 -19.03
C HIS A 11 -16.32 -34.88 -18.99
N GLY A 12 -15.15 -34.31 -19.25
CA GLY A 12 -14.93 -32.87 -19.26
C GLY A 12 -14.92 -32.27 -17.85
N ALA A 13 -16.03 -31.67 -17.44
CA ALA A 13 -16.19 -30.99 -16.15
C ALA A 13 -16.92 -31.87 -15.11
N VAL A 14 -16.75 -31.54 -13.82
CA VAL A 14 -17.35 -32.25 -12.68
C VAL A 14 -18.04 -31.25 -11.75
N ASP A 15 -19.36 -31.33 -11.59
CA ASP A 15 -20.11 -30.44 -10.68
C ASP A 15 -19.65 -30.53 -9.22
N ALA A 16 -19.28 -31.74 -8.75
CA ALA A 16 -18.89 -32.00 -7.37
C ALA A 16 -17.99 -33.23 -7.20
N VAL A 17 -16.99 -33.12 -6.32
CA VAL A 17 -16.23 -34.24 -5.75
C VAL A 17 -16.69 -34.46 -4.30
N LEU A 18 -17.09 -35.69 -3.98
CA LEU A 18 -17.54 -36.08 -2.64
C LEU A 18 -16.40 -36.82 -1.92
N ASN A 19 -15.69 -36.13 -1.01
CA ASN A 19 -14.55 -36.71 -0.29
C ASN A 19 -15.02 -37.42 1.00
N LEU A 20 -14.88 -38.75 0.99
CA LEU A 20 -15.26 -39.65 2.08
C LEU A 20 -14.06 -40.26 2.83
N TRP A 21 -12.81 -39.98 2.42
CA TRP A 21 -11.59 -40.60 2.99
C TRP A 21 -11.38 -40.34 4.50
N SER A 22 -12.01 -39.30 5.04
CA SER A 22 -12.04 -38.99 6.47
C SER A 22 -12.86 -39.98 7.31
N LEU A 23 -13.64 -40.86 6.67
CA LEU A 23 -14.54 -41.83 7.30
C LEU A 23 -14.01 -43.28 7.24
N ASP A 24 -12.77 -43.47 6.80
CA ASP A 24 -12.14 -44.80 6.65
C ASP A 24 -11.47 -45.27 7.96
N ASP A 25 -11.54 -46.58 8.24
CA ASP A 25 -11.07 -47.15 9.52
C ASP A 25 -9.56 -47.02 9.75
N ALA A 26 -8.79 -46.80 8.68
CA ALA A 26 -7.35 -46.61 8.71
C ALA A 26 -6.92 -45.12 8.71
N ALA A 27 -7.87 -44.17 8.72
CA ALA A 27 -7.56 -42.74 8.76
C ALA A 27 -7.17 -42.29 10.17
N GLU A 28 -5.95 -41.78 10.34
CA GLU A 28 -5.55 -41.14 11.60
C GLU A 28 -6.45 -39.92 11.89
N PRO A 29 -6.99 -39.75 13.11
CA PRO A 29 -7.83 -38.60 13.46
C PRO A 29 -7.11 -37.27 13.20
N GLY A 30 -7.61 -36.51 12.22
CA GLY A 30 -6.99 -35.26 11.78
C GLY A 30 -6.01 -35.37 10.60
N SER A 31 -5.92 -36.51 9.91
CA SER A 31 -5.04 -36.62 8.74
C SER A 31 -5.55 -35.81 7.54
N TYR A 32 -5.01 -34.61 7.36
CA TYR A 32 -5.30 -33.74 6.22
C TYR A 32 -4.71 -34.26 4.89
N THR A 33 -3.82 -35.27 4.95
CA THR A 33 -3.06 -35.87 3.85
C THR A 33 -3.89 -36.09 2.58
N ALA A 34 -5.05 -36.73 2.70
CA ALA A 34 -5.92 -37.04 1.56
C ALA A 34 -6.57 -35.78 0.97
N THR A 35 -6.99 -34.84 1.82
CA THR A 35 -7.59 -33.55 1.40
C THR A 35 -6.58 -32.67 0.68
N VAL A 36 -5.35 -32.55 1.20
CA VAL A 36 -4.25 -31.78 0.57
C VAL A 36 -3.93 -32.34 -0.81
N HIS A 37 -3.66 -33.65 -0.91
CA HIS A 37 -3.36 -34.28 -2.20
C HIS A 37 -4.54 -34.28 -3.18
N LEU A 38 -5.79 -34.30 -2.72
CA LEU A 38 -6.97 -34.14 -3.59
C LEU A 38 -6.99 -32.76 -4.25
N LEU A 39 -6.78 -31.70 -3.46
CA LEU A 39 -6.81 -30.31 -3.94
C LEU A 39 -5.63 -30.03 -4.89
N GLN A 40 -4.42 -30.49 -4.54
CA GLN A 40 -3.24 -30.48 -5.42
C GLN A 40 -3.48 -31.25 -6.72
N ALA A 41 -4.11 -32.43 -6.64
CA ALA A 41 -4.42 -33.26 -7.80
C ALA A 41 -5.48 -32.63 -8.72
N ILE A 42 -6.51 -31.97 -8.17
CA ILE A 42 -7.50 -31.23 -8.95
C ILE A 42 -6.78 -30.12 -9.73
N ALA A 43 -6.04 -29.26 -9.02
CA ALA A 43 -5.27 -28.16 -9.61
C ALA A 43 -4.35 -28.63 -10.75
N ALA A 44 -3.46 -29.59 -10.47
CA ALA A 44 -2.48 -30.06 -11.44
C ALA A 44 -3.08 -30.89 -12.60
N SER A 45 -4.29 -31.44 -12.44
CA SER A 45 -4.99 -32.13 -13.53
C SER A 45 -5.71 -31.19 -14.51
N GLY A 46 -5.91 -29.91 -14.15
CA GLY A 46 -6.73 -28.98 -14.92
C GLY A 46 -8.17 -29.48 -15.15
N LEU A 47 -8.69 -30.32 -14.25
CA LEU A 47 -10.08 -30.78 -14.27
C LEU A 47 -10.98 -29.66 -13.72
N PRO A 48 -11.99 -29.16 -14.47
CA PRO A 48 -12.95 -28.21 -13.93
C PRO A 48 -13.81 -28.89 -12.86
N VAL A 49 -13.63 -28.52 -11.58
CA VAL A 49 -14.39 -29.06 -10.45
C VAL A 49 -15.17 -27.93 -9.76
N GLY A 50 -16.50 -27.98 -9.81
CA GLY A 50 -17.35 -26.92 -9.24
C GLY A 50 -17.35 -26.86 -7.71
N ARG A 51 -17.24 -28.00 -7.03
CA ARG A 51 -17.12 -28.07 -5.56
C ARG A 51 -16.42 -29.32 -5.06
N VAL A 52 -15.88 -29.24 -3.84
CA VAL A 52 -15.39 -30.39 -3.05
C VAL A 52 -16.16 -30.41 -1.73
N LEU A 53 -16.91 -31.49 -1.48
CA LEU A 53 -17.63 -31.70 -0.22
C LEU A 53 -16.86 -32.70 0.64
N GLN A 54 -16.31 -32.23 1.75
CA GLN A 54 -15.53 -33.00 2.71
C GLN A 54 -16.45 -33.54 3.82
N ALA A 55 -16.64 -34.86 3.89
CA ALA A 55 -17.34 -35.46 5.05
C ALA A 55 -16.47 -35.43 6.32
N GLY A 56 -17.10 -35.57 7.48
CA GLY A 56 -16.42 -35.85 8.74
C GLY A 56 -17.40 -36.12 9.88
N GLU A 57 -17.13 -37.11 10.72
CA GLU A 57 -17.93 -37.41 11.91
C GLU A 57 -17.08 -37.33 13.18
N PHE A 58 -17.69 -37.00 14.31
CA PHE A 58 -17.03 -36.97 15.62
C PHE A 58 -17.94 -37.41 16.76
N HIS A 59 -17.30 -37.95 17.80
CA HIS A 59 -17.96 -38.47 19.02
C HIS A 59 -17.52 -37.73 20.29
N ASP A 60 -16.48 -36.89 20.22
CA ASP A 60 -15.94 -36.11 21.34
C ASP A 60 -15.42 -34.72 20.90
N GLY A 61 -15.01 -33.90 21.88
CA GLY A 61 -14.54 -32.53 21.65
C GLY A 61 -13.18 -32.40 20.94
N VAL A 62 -12.35 -33.45 20.95
CA VAL A 62 -11.04 -33.49 20.25
C VAL A 62 -11.26 -33.89 18.79
N GLY A 63 -12.06 -34.92 18.53
CA GLY A 63 -12.55 -35.26 17.19
C GLY A 63 -13.28 -34.09 16.55
N ARG A 64 -14.11 -33.37 17.33
CA ARG A 64 -14.74 -32.11 16.91
C ARG A 64 -13.72 -31.03 16.54
N ALA A 65 -12.61 -30.91 17.27
CA ALA A 65 -11.59 -29.92 16.95
C ALA A 65 -10.88 -30.22 15.62
N TYR A 66 -10.62 -31.49 15.30
CA TYR A 66 -10.17 -31.89 13.96
C TYR A 66 -11.25 -31.66 12.90
N ALA A 67 -12.50 -32.03 13.16
CA ALA A 67 -13.61 -31.84 12.22
C ALA A 67 -13.87 -30.36 11.90
N GLU A 68 -13.97 -29.48 12.90
CA GLU A 68 -14.13 -28.03 12.70
C GLU A 68 -12.90 -27.38 12.05
N SER A 69 -11.72 -28.01 12.10
CA SER A 69 -10.51 -27.45 11.48
C SER A 69 -10.54 -27.42 9.95
N TRP A 70 -11.27 -28.33 9.30
CA TRP A 70 -11.42 -28.33 7.83
C TRP A 70 -12.04 -27.04 7.26
N LEU A 71 -12.72 -26.23 8.08
CA LEU A 71 -13.25 -24.92 7.68
C LEU A 71 -12.14 -23.91 7.32
N GLY A 72 -10.88 -24.17 7.70
CA GLY A 72 -9.72 -23.39 7.22
C GLY A 72 -9.48 -23.54 5.71
N PHE A 73 -9.75 -24.73 5.14
CA PHE A 73 -9.68 -24.93 3.69
C PHE A 73 -10.76 -24.13 2.96
N GLU A 74 -12.02 -24.21 3.38
CA GLU A 74 -13.14 -23.42 2.79
C GLU A 74 -12.77 -21.95 2.64
N ARG A 75 -12.21 -21.35 3.70
CA ARG A 75 -12.03 -19.90 3.77
C ARG A 75 -10.77 -19.39 3.08
N SER A 76 -9.82 -20.29 2.77
CA SER A 76 -8.52 -19.90 2.19
C SER A 76 -8.38 -20.35 0.72
N LEU A 77 -9.13 -21.38 0.29
CA LEU A 77 -9.01 -21.95 -1.05
C LEU A 77 -9.41 -21.00 -2.19
N ASP A 78 -10.36 -20.10 -1.97
CA ASP A 78 -10.79 -19.11 -3.00
C ASP A 78 -9.62 -18.25 -3.52
N ARG A 79 -8.52 -18.12 -2.76
CA ARG A 79 -7.30 -17.39 -3.16
C ARG A 79 -6.42 -18.12 -4.17
N VAL A 80 -6.55 -19.45 -4.28
CA VAL A 80 -5.65 -20.32 -5.06
C VAL A 80 -6.38 -21.28 -5.99
N LEU A 81 -7.65 -21.59 -5.72
CA LEU A 81 -8.56 -22.37 -6.55
C LEU A 81 -9.97 -21.73 -6.59
N PRO A 82 -10.13 -20.49 -7.11
CA PRO A 82 -11.39 -19.74 -7.09
C PRO A 82 -12.56 -20.42 -7.83
N ALA A 83 -12.27 -21.42 -8.69
CA ALA A 83 -13.30 -22.23 -9.35
C ALA A 83 -13.89 -23.36 -8.46
N VAL A 84 -13.20 -23.73 -7.37
CA VAL A 84 -13.46 -24.95 -6.59
C VAL A 84 -14.01 -24.61 -5.21
N ARG A 85 -15.34 -24.60 -5.06
CA ARG A 85 -15.97 -24.33 -3.75
C ARG A 85 -15.75 -25.50 -2.77
N PHE A 86 -14.97 -25.30 -1.72
CA PHE A 86 -14.79 -26.32 -0.67
C PHE A 86 -15.80 -26.12 0.47
N ALA A 87 -16.40 -27.20 0.97
CA ALA A 87 -17.21 -27.18 2.19
C ALA A 87 -17.06 -28.48 2.98
N ALA A 88 -16.96 -28.38 4.29
CA ALA A 88 -16.98 -29.52 5.22
C ALA A 88 -18.41 -29.76 5.73
N ILE A 89 -18.92 -30.97 5.53
CA ILE A 89 -20.21 -31.43 6.03
C ILE A 89 -19.92 -32.37 7.18
N LEU A 90 -20.24 -31.92 8.40
CA LEU A 90 -19.85 -32.56 9.64
C LEU A 90 -21.04 -33.23 10.34
N GLU A 91 -20.79 -34.29 11.10
CA GLU A 91 -21.78 -34.94 11.98
C GLU A 91 -21.29 -35.06 13.42
N GLU A 92 -22.16 -34.68 14.37
CA GLU A 92 -22.01 -34.99 15.79
C GLU A 92 -22.86 -36.22 16.15
N HIS A 93 -22.19 -37.32 16.50
CA HIS A 93 -22.84 -38.50 17.05
C HIS A 93 -23.13 -38.31 18.54
N GLN A 94 -24.34 -38.66 18.97
CA GLN A 94 -24.75 -38.64 20.37
C GLN A 94 -25.17 -40.06 20.80
N ASP A 95 -24.60 -40.53 21.91
CA ASP A 95 -25.00 -41.69 22.72
C ASP A 95 -25.01 -43.10 22.09
N VAL A 96 -24.54 -43.29 20.83
CA VAL A 96 -24.35 -44.63 20.24
C VAL A 96 -22.94 -44.80 19.65
N PRO A 97 -22.16 -45.83 20.04
CA PRO A 97 -20.91 -46.18 19.38
C PRO A 97 -21.18 -46.84 18.01
N GLY A 98 -21.09 -46.05 16.95
CA GLY A 98 -21.22 -46.51 15.56
C GLY A 98 -20.85 -45.41 14.58
N ARG A 99 -20.46 -45.80 13.35
CA ARG A 99 -20.25 -44.85 12.24
C ARG A 99 -21.53 -44.68 11.44
N THR A 100 -21.75 -43.49 10.87
CA THR A 100 -22.85 -43.30 9.93
C THR A 100 -22.57 -44.12 8.66
N PRO A 101 -23.48 -44.99 8.21
CA PRO A 101 -23.24 -45.83 7.03
C PRO A 101 -22.92 -44.98 5.79
N ARG A 102 -21.95 -45.41 4.97
CA ARG A 102 -21.50 -44.66 3.77
C ARG A 102 -22.63 -44.25 2.82
N GLY A 103 -23.74 -45.01 2.76
CA GLY A 103 -24.94 -44.64 2.01
C GLY A 103 -25.64 -43.38 2.55
N VAL A 104 -25.81 -43.27 3.86
CA VAL A 104 -26.39 -42.09 4.53
C VAL A 104 -25.47 -40.87 4.37
N TRP A 105 -24.15 -41.09 4.43
CA TRP A 105 -23.18 -40.03 4.10
C TRP A 105 -23.27 -39.60 2.64
N PHE A 106 -23.39 -40.53 1.68
CA PHE A 106 -23.60 -40.20 0.27
C PHE A 106 -24.90 -39.42 0.05
N GLU A 107 -26.02 -39.86 0.60
CA GLU A 107 -27.31 -39.16 0.53
C GLU A 107 -27.21 -37.72 1.09
N ARG A 108 -26.50 -37.53 2.19
CA ARG A 108 -26.29 -36.21 2.81
C ARG A 108 -25.41 -35.28 1.98
N LEU A 109 -24.28 -35.78 1.48
CA LEU A 109 -23.41 -35.02 0.59
C LEU A 109 -24.11 -34.70 -0.74
N TRP A 110 -24.93 -35.62 -1.25
CA TRP A 110 -25.76 -35.42 -2.44
C TRP A 110 -26.86 -34.37 -2.19
N ALA A 111 -27.49 -34.37 -1.02
CA ALA A 111 -28.46 -33.35 -0.62
C ALA A 111 -27.83 -31.95 -0.52
N GLU A 112 -26.66 -31.81 0.12
CA GLU A 112 -25.89 -30.56 0.17
C GLU A 112 -25.40 -30.13 -1.23
N CYS A 113 -25.06 -31.07 -2.10
CA CYS A 113 -24.75 -30.78 -3.50
C CYS A 113 -25.98 -30.21 -4.24
N SER A 114 -27.13 -30.87 -4.10
CA SER A 114 -28.37 -30.58 -4.82
C SER A 114 -29.10 -29.34 -4.32
N ALA A 115 -29.04 -29.03 -3.03
CA ALA A 115 -29.79 -27.94 -2.40
C ALA A 115 -29.26 -26.52 -2.73
N GLY A 116 -28.11 -26.42 -3.42
CA GLY A 116 -27.45 -25.12 -3.69
C GLY A 116 -26.91 -24.42 -2.43
N THR A 117 -26.95 -25.10 -1.28
CA THR A 117 -26.36 -24.63 -0.03
C THR A 117 -24.87 -24.36 -0.21
N SER A 118 -24.40 -23.28 0.42
CA SER A 118 -23.02 -22.80 0.27
C SER A 118 -22.36 -22.62 1.64
N GLY A 119 -21.14 -23.13 1.78
CA GLY A 119 -20.37 -23.19 3.03
C GLY A 119 -20.67 -24.42 3.91
N SER A 120 -19.72 -24.72 4.79
CA SER A 120 -19.71 -25.85 5.72
C SER A 120 -20.90 -25.88 6.66
N ALA A 121 -21.29 -27.08 7.08
CA ALA A 121 -22.39 -27.32 7.98
C ALA A 121 -22.08 -28.40 9.03
N LEU A 122 -22.72 -28.30 10.19
CA LEU A 122 -22.74 -29.32 11.23
C LEU A 122 -24.15 -29.89 11.36
N TYR A 123 -24.29 -31.18 11.14
CA TYR A 123 -25.48 -31.95 11.46
C TYR A 123 -25.41 -32.45 12.91
N ARG A 124 -26.44 -32.15 13.69
CA ARG A 124 -26.59 -32.57 15.08
C ARG A 124 -28.06 -32.88 15.34
N ALA A 125 -28.38 -34.09 15.84
CA ALA A 125 -29.75 -34.53 16.09
C ALA A 125 -30.72 -34.28 14.89
N GLY A 126 -30.23 -34.47 13.66
CA GLY A 126 -30.98 -34.22 12.42
C GLY A 126 -31.07 -32.75 11.98
N ALA A 127 -30.68 -31.77 12.81
CA ALA A 127 -30.68 -30.36 12.46
C ALA A 127 -29.38 -29.92 11.78
N ARG A 128 -29.48 -29.10 10.73
CA ARG A 128 -28.35 -28.49 10.00
C ARG A 128 -27.99 -27.13 10.60
N HIS A 129 -26.80 -27.03 11.19
CA HIS A 129 -26.25 -25.80 11.76
C HIS A 129 -25.14 -25.22 10.86
N VAL A 130 -24.98 -23.90 10.86
CA VAL A 130 -23.89 -23.17 10.18
C VAL A 130 -23.15 -22.27 11.16
N SER A 131 -21.85 -22.07 10.92
CA SER A 131 -21.04 -21.13 11.71
C SER A 131 -21.34 -19.69 11.31
N ARG A 132 -21.58 -18.80 12.27
CA ARG A 132 -21.71 -17.35 12.09
C ARG A 132 -20.99 -16.61 13.21
N VAL A 133 -20.43 -15.44 12.90
CA VAL A 133 -19.94 -14.50 13.92
C VAL A 133 -21.12 -13.66 14.40
N LEU A 134 -21.14 -13.31 15.69
CA LEU A 134 -22.16 -12.44 16.28
C LEU A 134 -21.47 -11.29 17.03
N PRO A 135 -21.98 -10.05 16.96
CA PRO A 135 -21.46 -8.93 17.74
C PRO A 135 -21.55 -9.21 19.24
N SER A 136 -20.46 -8.92 19.97
CA SER A 136 -20.43 -8.95 21.43
C SER A 136 -20.44 -7.52 22.00
N PRO A 137 -21.07 -7.26 23.16
CA PRO A 137 -20.75 -6.07 23.95
C PRO A 137 -19.26 -6.06 24.33
N ALA A 138 -18.74 -4.87 24.67
CA ALA A 138 -17.36 -4.69 25.06
C ALA A 138 -17.04 -5.45 26.38
N PRO A 139 -15.87 -6.11 26.49
CA PRO A 139 -15.55 -6.97 27.62
C PRO A 139 -15.41 -6.17 28.92
N SER A 140 -16.21 -6.55 29.92
CA SER A 140 -16.31 -5.90 31.25
C SER A 140 -15.83 -6.81 32.40
N GLY A 141 -15.06 -7.85 32.05
CA GLY A 141 -14.56 -8.86 32.97
C GLY A 141 -13.61 -8.34 34.06
N LYS A 142 -13.46 -9.11 35.13
CA LYS A 142 -12.43 -8.86 36.16
C LYS A 142 -11.09 -9.41 35.68
N HIS A 143 -10.01 -8.64 35.81
CA HIS A 143 -8.67 -9.10 35.47
C HIS A 143 -8.32 -10.38 36.25
N LEU A 144 -7.94 -11.44 35.54
CA LEU A 144 -7.48 -12.72 36.13
C LEU A 144 -5.97 -12.73 36.42
N LEU A 145 -5.29 -11.61 36.21
CA LEU A 145 -3.86 -11.45 36.48
C LEU A 145 -3.62 -11.12 37.96
N ARG A 146 -2.53 -11.67 38.49
CA ARG A 146 -2.11 -11.56 39.89
C ARG A 146 -0.77 -10.80 39.96
N PRO A 147 -0.61 -9.84 40.90
CA PRO A 147 0.71 -9.31 41.24
C PRO A 147 1.66 -10.46 41.64
N ARG A 148 2.82 -10.54 40.97
CA ARG A 148 3.81 -11.63 41.05
C ARG A 148 3.28 -13.03 40.72
N GLY A 149 2.22 -13.13 39.93
CA GLY A 149 1.73 -14.40 39.38
C GLY A 149 2.76 -15.08 38.46
N THR A 150 2.76 -16.41 38.47
CA THR A 150 3.60 -17.25 37.60
C THR A 150 2.86 -17.57 36.30
N TYR A 151 3.41 -17.16 35.15
CA TYR A 151 2.79 -17.32 33.83
C TYR A 151 3.74 -18.02 32.85
N LEU A 152 3.21 -19.00 32.12
CA LEU A 152 3.90 -19.68 31.03
C LEU A 152 3.52 -19.06 29.68
N ILE A 153 4.51 -18.64 28.90
CA ILE A 153 4.33 -18.09 27.54
C ILE A 153 5.10 -18.97 26.55
N THR A 154 4.37 -19.77 25.77
CA THR A 154 4.97 -20.54 24.68
C THR A 154 5.24 -19.63 23.50
N GLY A 155 6.41 -19.72 22.87
CA GLY A 155 6.84 -18.69 21.92
C GLY A 155 7.24 -17.38 22.61
N GLY A 156 7.54 -17.41 23.92
CA GLY A 156 7.77 -16.24 24.77
C GLY A 156 8.98 -15.35 24.41
N THR A 157 9.74 -15.71 23.38
CA THR A 157 10.81 -14.88 22.78
C THR A 157 10.59 -14.55 21.29
N GLY A 158 9.43 -14.95 20.74
CA GLY A 158 8.85 -14.37 19.52
C GLY A 158 8.16 -13.04 19.84
N GLY A 159 7.74 -12.28 18.82
CA GLY A 159 7.32 -10.88 19.00
C GLY A 159 6.17 -10.68 19.99
N LEU A 160 4.98 -11.28 19.76
CA LEU A 160 3.83 -11.16 20.67
C LEU A 160 4.14 -11.76 22.04
N GLY A 161 4.87 -12.88 22.10
CA GLY A 161 5.28 -13.51 23.36
C GLY A 161 6.16 -12.60 24.22
N LEU A 162 7.10 -11.89 23.60
CA LEU A 162 7.97 -10.90 24.25
C LEU A 162 7.19 -9.64 24.65
N LEU A 163 6.30 -9.13 23.79
CA LEU A 163 5.43 -7.99 24.08
C LEU A 163 4.56 -8.25 25.32
N LEU A 164 3.97 -9.45 25.42
CA LEU A 164 3.20 -9.91 26.57
C LEU A 164 4.07 -10.12 27.81
N ALA A 165 5.28 -10.69 27.66
CA ALA A 165 6.23 -10.85 28.76
C ALA A 165 6.64 -9.51 29.38
N GLU A 166 6.96 -8.50 28.56
CA GLU A 166 7.27 -7.15 29.04
C GLU A 166 6.07 -6.47 29.71
N HIS A 167 4.87 -6.63 29.16
CA HIS A 167 3.65 -6.08 29.74
C HIS A 167 3.33 -6.69 31.11
N LEU A 168 3.46 -8.01 31.25
CA LEU A 168 3.25 -8.72 32.50
C LEU A 168 4.35 -8.44 33.55
N ALA A 169 5.60 -8.27 33.13
CA ALA A 169 6.66 -7.80 34.02
C ALA A 169 6.38 -6.37 34.52
N ARG A 170 6.11 -5.43 33.61
CA ARG A 170 5.93 -4.00 33.91
C ARG A 170 4.72 -3.70 34.81
N ASN A 171 3.58 -4.34 34.53
CA ASN A 171 2.32 -4.00 35.20
C ASN A 171 1.97 -4.94 36.38
N TRP A 172 2.51 -6.17 36.39
CA TRP A 172 2.16 -7.19 37.37
C TRP A 172 3.38 -7.77 38.12
N SER A 173 4.61 -7.33 37.81
CA SER A 173 5.87 -7.91 38.36
C SER A 173 5.91 -9.44 38.24
N ALA A 174 5.46 -9.95 37.09
CA ALA A 174 5.21 -11.36 36.88
C ALA A 174 6.47 -12.25 36.93
N ARG A 175 6.25 -13.51 37.32
CA ARG A 175 7.21 -14.60 37.14
C ARG A 175 6.89 -15.27 35.81
N LEU A 176 7.86 -15.32 34.90
CA LEU A 176 7.63 -15.58 33.49
C LEU A 176 8.44 -16.79 33.04
N VAL A 177 7.74 -17.87 32.70
CA VAL A 177 8.31 -19.07 32.09
C VAL A 177 8.19 -18.92 30.59
N LEU A 178 9.31 -18.78 29.88
CA LEU A 178 9.32 -18.52 28.44
C LEU A 178 9.88 -19.76 27.72
N THR A 179 9.08 -20.36 26.84
CA THR A 179 9.51 -21.53 26.05
C THR A 179 9.62 -21.24 24.55
N GLY A 180 10.46 -22.02 23.87
CA GLY A 180 10.60 -22.01 22.42
C GLY A 180 11.69 -22.96 21.92
N ARG A 181 11.66 -23.26 20.62
CA ARG A 181 12.45 -24.34 19.97
C ARG A 181 13.97 -24.12 19.95
N SER A 182 14.43 -22.86 19.99
CA SER A 182 15.84 -22.49 19.81
C SER A 182 16.56 -22.19 21.11
N SER A 183 17.86 -22.47 21.17
CA SER A 183 18.71 -22.31 22.36
C SER A 183 18.84 -20.85 22.83
N LEU A 184 19.30 -20.66 24.07
CA LEU A 184 19.44 -19.35 24.71
C LEU A 184 20.61 -18.55 24.13
N ASP A 185 20.38 -17.83 23.04
CA ASP A 185 21.36 -16.99 22.35
C ASP A 185 21.58 -15.60 22.99
N SER A 186 22.46 -14.78 22.40
CA SER A 186 22.81 -13.45 22.92
C SER A 186 21.70 -12.40 22.80
N ARG A 187 20.78 -12.54 21.83
CA ARG A 187 19.58 -11.69 21.72
C ARG A 187 18.60 -12.05 22.83
N LYS A 188 18.22 -13.33 22.96
CA LYS A 188 17.30 -13.78 24.00
C LYS A 188 17.75 -13.37 25.41
N ARG A 189 19.07 -13.39 25.70
CA ARG A 189 19.62 -12.89 26.97
C ARG A 189 19.42 -11.38 27.20
N ARG A 190 19.46 -10.55 26.15
CA ARG A 190 19.13 -9.10 26.25
C ARG A 190 17.63 -8.90 26.43
N ASP A 191 16.81 -9.65 25.70
CA ASP A 191 15.36 -9.59 25.77
C ASP A 191 14.87 -10.01 27.19
N ILE A 192 15.48 -11.05 27.78
CA ILE A 192 15.29 -11.45 29.18
C ILE A 192 15.73 -10.37 30.16
N ALA A 193 16.96 -9.84 30.03
CA ALA A 193 17.45 -8.79 30.93
C ALA A 193 16.58 -7.51 30.87
N ARG A 194 15.95 -7.21 29.72
CA ARG A 194 14.95 -6.15 29.57
C ARG A 194 13.69 -6.46 30.37
N ILE A 195 13.12 -7.67 30.27
CA ILE A 195 11.97 -8.11 31.08
C ILE A 195 12.27 -8.04 32.58
N GLU A 196 13.46 -8.47 33.00
CA GLU A 196 13.90 -8.41 34.41
C GLU A 196 14.08 -6.96 34.88
N SER A 197 14.62 -6.06 34.05
CA SER A 197 14.73 -4.63 34.37
C SER A 197 13.37 -3.91 34.52
N LEU A 198 12.29 -4.50 33.98
CA LEU A 198 10.91 -4.03 34.14
C LEU A 198 10.22 -4.57 35.40
N GLY A 199 10.92 -5.38 36.21
CA GLY A 199 10.41 -5.95 37.47
C GLY A 199 9.84 -7.36 37.37
N GLY A 200 10.07 -8.07 36.26
CA GLY A 200 9.76 -9.50 36.14
C GLY A 200 10.87 -10.41 36.69
N GLU A 201 10.54 -11.69 36.92
CA GLU A 201 11.52 -12.76 37.15
C GLU A 201 11.40 -13.78 36.01
N VAL A 202 12.48 -14.17 35.32
CA VAL A 202 12.36 -15.01 34.11
C VAL A 202 13.01 -16.40 34.25
N LEU A 203 12.32 -17.42 33.73
CA LEU A 203 12.85 -18.77 33.51
C LEU A 203 12.73 -19.12 32.02
N TYR A 204 13.85 -19.14 31.31
CA TYR A 204 13.87 -19.65 29.93
C TYR A 204 14.05 -21.18 29.90
N ARG A 205 13.30 -21.85 29.01
CA ARG A 205 13.50 -23.26 28.68
C ARG A 205 13.44 -23.44 27.17
N GLN A 206 14.45 -24.11 26.61
CA GLN A 206 14.36 -24.59 25.24
C GLN A 206 13.46 -25.83 25.25
N ALA A 207 12.29 -25.71 24.65
CA ALA A 207 11.29 -26.75 24.53
C ALA A 207 10.42 -26.43 23.31
N ASP A 208 10.15 -27.44 22.47
CA ASP A 208 9.06 -27.32 21.52
C ASP A 208 7.72 -27.55 22.24
N VAL A 209 6.67 -26.89 21.79
CA VAL A 209 5.35 -26.98 22.43
C VAL A 209 4.65 -28.31 22.13
N SER A 210 4.99 -28.95 21.01
CA SER A 210 4.54 -30.30 20.63
C SER A 210 5.36 -31.42 21.28
N ASP A 211 6.46 -31.11 21.97
CA ASP A 211 7.25 -32.10 22.72
C ASP A 211 6.69 -32.22 24.16
N ARG A 212 5.99 -33.33 24.42
CA ARG A 212 5.40 -33.65 25.73
C ARG A 212 6.45 -33.81 26.84
N GLN A 213 7.65 -34.33 26.54
CA GLN A 213 8.69 -34.46 27.55
C GLN A 213 9.29 -33.10 27.87
N ALA A 214 9.74 -32.34 26.86
CA ALA A 214 10.37 -31.04 27.06
C ALA A 214 9.41 -30.03 27.73
N MET A 215 8.12 -30.06 27.40
CA MET A 215 7.12 -29.23 28.09
C MET A 215 6.85 -29.70 29.53
N GLY A 216 6.84 -31.02 29.81
CA GLY A 216 6.73 -31.56 31.17
C GLY A 216 7.93 -31.19 32.07
N GLU A 217 9.14 -31.23 31.52
CA GLU A 217 10.37 -30.74 32.17
C GLU A 217 10.32 -29.22 32.40
N ALA A 218 9.82 -28.45 31.44
CA ALA A 218 9.68 -27.00 31.58
C ALA A 218 8.66 -26.60 32.66
N VAL A 219 7.51 -27.28 32.77
CA VAL A 219 6.52 -27.07 33.83
C VAL A 219 7.07 -27.48 35.19
N THR A 220 7.82 -28.59 35.26
CA THR A 220 8.45 -29.07 36.50
C THR A 220 9.49 -28.07 37.01
N ALA A 221 10.41 -27.63 36.15
CA ALA A 221 11.41 -26.61 36.49
C ALA A 221 10.79 -25.25 36.86
N ALA A 222 9.63 -24.90 36.28
CA ALA A 222 8.86 -23.74 36.68
C ALA A 222 8.28 -23.90 38.10
N ARG A 223 7.67 -25.05 38.40
CA ARG A 223 7.10 -25.38 39.71
C ARG A 223 8.16 -25.35 40.81
N GLU A 224 9.35 -25.90 40.55
CA GLU A 224 10.52 -25.83 41.43
C GLU A 224 11.02 -24.40 41.67
N ARG A 225 11.06 -23.57 40.62
CA ARG A 225 11.66 -22.23 40.69
C ARG A 225 10.71 -21.16 41.26
N PHE A 226 9.42 -21.26 40.96
CA PHE A 226 8.44 -20.17 41.18
C PHE A 226 7.18 -20.58 41.94
N GLY A 227 6.97 -21.88 42.19
CA GLY A 227 5.69 -22.42 42.64
C GLY A 227 4.71 -22.66 41.46
N PRO A 228 3.43 -22.96 41.74
CA PRO A 228 2.47 -23.34 40.72
C PRO A 228 2.27 -22.27 39.64
N LEU A 229 1.86 -22.71 38.45
CA LEU A 229 1.44 -21.85 37.37
C LEU A 229 0.04 -21.29 37.67
N HIS A 230 -0.11 -20.00 37.39
CA HIS A 230 -1.35 -19.25 37.57
C HIS A 230 -2.05 -18.96 36.25
N GLY A 231 -1.34 -19.01 35.13
CA GLY A 231 -1.96 -18.92 33.82
C GLY A 231 -0.99 -19.21 32.69
N VAL A 232 -1.55 -19.52 31.53
CA VAL A 232 -0.77 -19.92 30.36
C VAL A 232 -1.22 -19.14 29.13
N VAL A 233 -0.25 -18.68 28.35
CA VAL A 233 -0.43 -17.98 27.07
C VAL A 233 0.21 -18.83 25.97
N HIS A 234 -0.63 -19.49 25.18
CA HIS A 234 -0.18 -20.30 24.06
C HIS A 234 -0.04 -19.43 22.79
N ALA A 235 1.06 -18.66 22.74
CA ALA A 235 1.44 -17.78 21.62
C ALA A 235 2.49 -18.39 20.67
N ALA A 236 2.67 -19.72 20.71
CA ALA A 236 3.48 -20.42 19.72
C ALA A 236 2.71 -20.53 18.39
N GLY A 237 3.48 -20.55 17.31
CA GLY A 237 3.02 -20.64 15.94
C GLY A 237 4.23 -20.68 15.00
N VAL A 238 3.99 -21.13 13.77
CA VAL A 238 4.98 -21.16 12.68
C VAL A 238 4.37 -20.37 11.54
N ALA A 239 5.20 -19.54 10.88
CA ALA A 239 4.78 -18.83 9.68
C ALA A 239 4.73 -19.80 8.49
N GLU A 240 3.65 -19.74 7.74
CA GLU A 240 3.40 -20.53 6.54
C GLU A 240 4.19 -19.98 5.34
N ARG A 241 4.51 -20.85 4.37
CA ARG A 241 5.33 -20.51 3.20
C ARG A 241 4.74 -21.07 1.92
N GLY A 242 4.44 -20.18 0.98
CA GLY A 242 3.88 -20.53 -0.33
C GLY A 242 2.41 -20.96 -0.28
N SER A 243 1.95 -21.55 -1.37
CA SER A 243 0.56 -22.02 -1.54
C SER A 243 0.42 -23.50 -1.18
N LEU A 244 -0.79 -23.89 -0.74
CA LEU A 244 -1.22 -25.29 -0.64
C LEU A 244 -0.91 -26.10 -1.91
N LEU A 245 -0.99 -25.49 -3.08
CA LEU A 245 -0.78 -26.15 -4.38
C LEU A 245 0.69 -26.54 -4.62
N THR A 246 1.61 -25.91 -3.89
CA THR A 246 3.07 -26.09 -4.00
C THR A 246 3.71 -26.69 -2.74
N ALA A 247 3.01 -26.67 -1.60
CA ALA A 247 3.53 -27.14 -0.32
C ALA A 247 3.61 -28.68 -0.26
N ASP A 248 4.71 -29.19 0.31
CA ASP A 248 4.80 -30.58 0.71
C ASP A 248 4.07 -30.85 2.05
N LEU A 249 3.86 -32.13 2.36
CA LEU A 249 3.13 -32.54 3.56
C LEU A 249 3.91 -32.38 4.87
N GLU A 250 5.24 -32.30 4.82
CA GLU A 250 6.08 -32.11 6.01
C GLU A 250 5.99 -30.65 6.46
N SER A 251 6.18 -29.70 5.53
CA SER A 251 5.93 -28.27 5.76
C SER A 251 4.48 -27.99 6.18
N PHE A 252 3.48 -28.69 5.63
CA PHE A 252 2.09 -28.55 6.05
C PHE A 252 1.88 -28.99 7.51
N ARG A 253 2.52 -30.10 7.93
CA ARG A 253 2.47 -30.62 9.32
C ARG A 253 3.26 -29.75 10.29
N ASP A 254 4.39 -29.18 9.89
CA ASP A 254 5.19 -28.26 10.69
C ASP A 254 4.42 -26.99 11.09
N VAL A 255 3.60 -26.44 10.19
CA VAL A 255 2.73 -25.30 10.47
C VAL A 255 1.60 -25.67 11.43
N LEU A 256 1.03 -26.88 11.30
CA LEU A 256 -0.01 -27.40 12.19
C LEU A 256 0.51 -27.67 13.61
N SER A 257 1.65 -28.36 13.75
CA SER A 257 2.07 -28.99 15.00
C SER A 257 2.18 -28.02 16.17
N ALA A 258 2.68 -26.81 15.94
CA ALA A 258 2.82 -25.76 16.95
C ALA A 258 1.49 -25.26 17.54
N LYS A 259 0.33 -25.57 16.93
CA LYS A 259 -1.01 -25.20 17.44
C LYS A 259 -1.98 -26.38 17.57
N VAL A 260 -1.79 -27.46 16.82
CA VAL A 260 -2.57 -28.69 16.94
C VAL A 260 -2.02 -29.53 18.09
N ASP A 261 -0.85 -30.12 17.91
CA ASP A 261 -0.21 -30.98 18.90
C ASP A 261 0.18 -30.18 20.13
N GLY A 262 0.72 -28.97 19.95
CA GLY A 262 1.07 -28.05 21.04
C GLY A 262 -0.10 -27.70 21.97
N THR A 263 -1.32 -27.57 21.43
CA THR A 263 -2.52 -27.35 22.25
C THR A 263 -2.85 -28.58 23.09
N ARG A 264 -2.75 -29.79 22.51
CA ARG A 264 -3.01 -31.06 23.20
C ARG A 264 -1.97 -31.32 24.29
N VAL A 265 -0.69 -31.18 23.95
CA VAL A 265 0.44 -31.38 24.87
C VAL A 265 0.35 -30.43 26.06
N LEU A 266 0.01 -29.15 25.84
CA LEU A 266 -0.23 -28.21 26.93
C LEU A 266 -1.36 -28.67 27.85
N ASP A 267 -2.52 -29.06 27.33
CA ASP A 267 -3.65 -29.48 28.18
C ASP A 267 -3.42 -30.84 28.89
N GLU A 268 -2.50 -31.67 28.38
CA GLU A 268 -2.00 -32.87 29.04
C GLU A 268 -1.02 -32.54 30.19
N VAL A 269 0.03 -31.74 29.94
CA VAL A 269 1.06 -31.45 30.98
C VAL A 269 0.58 -30.46 32.05
N LEU A 270 -0.43 -29.64 31.74
CA LEU A 270 -1.02 -28.65 32.67
C LEU A 270 -2.23 -29.19 33.44
N ALA A 271 -2.65 -30.45 33.23
CA ALA A 271 -3.85 -31.01 33.84
C ALA A 271 -3.86 -30.96 35.38
N ALA A 272 -2.69 -30.87 36.02
CA ALA A 272 -2.49 -30.78 37.47
C ALA A 272 -1.96 -29.41 37.95
N GLU A 273 -2.08 -28.35 37.15
CA GLU A 273 -1.76 -26.97 37.55
C GLU A 273 -3.03 -26.17 37.92
N PRO A 274 -3.02 -25.40 39.04
CA PRO A 274 -4.18 -24.65 39.52
C PRO A 274 -4.33 -23.30 38.79
N LEU A 275 -4.46 -23.35 37.46
CA LEU A 275 -4.55 -22.16 36.61
C LEU A 275 -5.78 -21.31 36.92
N ASP A 276 -5.63 -19.98 36.87
CA ASP A 276 -6.73 -19.02 36.73
C ASP A 276 -7.23 -18.96 35.29
N PHE A 277 -6.34 -19.10 34.30
CA PHE A 277 -6.68 -19.08 32.87
C PHE A 277 -5.72 -19.86 31.98
N LEU A 278 -6.21 -20.28 30.81
CA LEU A 278 -5.40 -20.70 29.66
C LEU A 278 -5.90 -19.94 28.43
N CYS A 279 -5.01 -19.14 27.82
CA CYS A 279 -5.32 -18.30 26.67
C CYS A 279 -4.61 -18.81 25.41
N HIS A 280 -5.39 -19.20 24.41
CA HIS A 280 -4.88 -19.56 23.08
C HIS A 280 -4.82 -18.32 22.19
N PHE A 281 -3.61 -17.96 21.74
CA PHE A 281 -3.39 -16.89 20.77
C PHE A 281 -3.60 -17.44 19.36
N SER A 282 -4.86 -17.61 19.00
CA SER A 282 -5.32 -17.95 17.66
C SER A 282 -5.30 -16.70 16.76
N SER A 283 -5.66 -16.87 15.49
CA SER A 283 -5.72 -15.80 14.49
C SER A 283 -7.12 -15.70 13.87
N THR A 284 -7.44 -14.53 13.33
CA THR A 284 -8.59 -14.26 12.46
C THR A 284 -8.65 -15.20 11.25
N SER A 285 -7.52 -15.77 10.81
CA SER A 285 -7.48 -16.78 9.74
C SER A 285 -8.28 -18.04 10.05
N ALA A 286 -8.52 -18.37 11.33
CA ALA A 286 -9.43 -19.45 11.72
C ALA A 286 -10.89 -19.22 11.28
N VAL A 287 -11.27 -17.99 10.94
CA VAL A 287 -12.64 -17.57 10.59
C VAL A 287 -12.70 -16.99 9.18
N LEU A 288 -11.69 -16.22 8.78
CA LEU A 288 -11.63 -15.50 7.50
C LEU A 288 -10.77 -16.20 6.44
N GLY A 289 -9.99 -17.22 6.82
CA GLY A 289 -8.99 -17.86 5.96
C GLY A 289 -7.61 -17.20 6.02
N ASP A 290 -6.62 -17.90 5.48
CA ASP A 290 -5.29 -17.38 5.17
C ASP A 290 -5.16 -17.09 3.66
N PHE A 291 -3.96 -16.75 3.20
CA PHE A 291 -3.68 -16.34 1.82
C PHE A 291 -3.54 -17.52 0.83
N GLY A 292 -4.11 -18.69 1.14
CA GLY A 292 -4.13 -19.85 0.25
C GLY A 292 -3.06 -20.92 0.53
N GLY A 293 -2.50 -20.91 1.74
CA GLY A 293 -1.64 -21.99 2.26
C GLY A 293 -2.45 -23.08 2.99
N CYS A 294 -3.58 -22.68 3.60
CA CYS A 294 -4.53 -23.49 4.36
C CYS A 294 -4.02 -24.11 5.67
N ALA A 295 -2.73 -24.43 5.83
CA ALA A 295 -2.22 -25.04 7.06
C ALA A 295 -2.38 -24.09 8.25
N TYR A 296 -2.10 -22.80 8.06
CA TYR A 296 -2.19 -21.83 9.15
C TYR A 296 -3.64 -21.59 9.62
N SER A 297 -4.60 -21.40 8.72
CA SER A 297 -6.03 -21.28 9.08
C SER A 297 -6.55 -22.55 9.76
N VAL A 298 -6.22 -23.74 9.25
CA VAL A 298 -6.59 -25.04 9.85
C VAL A 298 -6.00 -25.19 11.25
N ALA A 299 -4.71 -24.87 11.45
CA ALA A 299 -4.02 -24.93 12.74
C ALA A 299 -4.69 -24.03 13.81
N ASN A 300 -5.02 -22.79 13.41
CA ASN A 300 -5.70 -21.84 14.28
C ASN A 300 -7.17 -22.26 14.54
N ARG A 301 -7.86 -22.84 13.54
CA ARG A 301 -9.25 -23.30 13.70
C ARG A 301 -9.36 -24.51 14.61
N PHE A 302 -8.44 -25.48 14.52
CA PHE A 302 -8.32 -26.58 15.50
C PHE A 302 -8.18 -26.03 16.91
N GLN A 303 -7.16 -25.17 17.15
CA GLN A 303 -6.88 -24.57 18.45
C GLN A 303 -8.10 -23.79 19.01
N THR A 304 -8.85 -23.13 18.14
CA THR A 304 -10.06 -22.38 18.51
C THR A 304 -11.21 -23.30 18.92
N SER A 305 -11.40 -24.44 18.24
CA SER A 305 -12.41 -25.44 18.64
C SER A 305 -11.98 -26.24 19.88
N TYR A 306 -10.69 -26.56 20.04
CA TYR A 306 -10.19 -27.30 21.20
C TYR A 306 -10.41 -26.53 22.51
N ALA A 307 -10.33 -25.20 22.49
CA ALA A 307 -10.66 -24.36 23.63
C ALA A 307 -12.07 -24.64 24.21
N ARG A 308 -13.03 -25.01 23.35
CA ARG A 308 -14.39 -25.43 23.73
C ARG A 308 -14.40 -26.75 24.50
N HIS A 309 -13.64 -27.75 24.02
CA HIS A 309 -13.47 -29.03 24.70
C HIS A 309 -12.82 -28.85 26.08
N ARG A 310 -11.78 -28.01 26.18
CA ARG A 310 -11.15 -27.70 27.46
C ARG A 310 -12.10 -26.96 28.41
N ASP A 311 -12.89 -26.01 27.92
CA ASP A 311 -13.92 -25.32 28.72
C ASP A 311 -14.99 -26.28 29.26
N GLU A 312 -15.39 -27.27 28.46
CA GLU A 312 -16.27 -28.36 28.92
C GLU A 312 -15.61 -29.20 30.02
N ARG A 313 -14.32 -29.56 29.88
CA ARG A 313 -13.53 -30.22 30.95
C ARG A 313 -13.42 -29.37 32.22
N VAL A 314 -13.25 -28.05 32.09
CA VAL A 314 -13.19 -27.11 33.24
C VAL A 314 -14.55 -27.05 33.96
N ARG A 315 -15.66 -26.97 33.21
CA ARG A 315 -17.02 -27.03 33.78
C ARG A 315 -17.34 -28.38 34.45
N GLN A 316 -16.68 -29.45 34.04
CA GLN A 316 -16.74 -30.78 34.67
C GLN A 316 -15.77 -30.95 35.85
N GLY A 317 -14.91 -29.96 36.16
CA GLY A 317 -13.87 -30.06 37.20
C GLY A 317 -12.66 -30.91 36.81
N ALA A 318 -12.56 -31.38 35.57
CA ALA A 318 -11.47 -32.20 35.03
C ALA A 318 -10.28 -31.36 34.50
N SER A 319 -10.29 -30.04 34.71
CA SER A 319 -9.26 -29.04 34.40
C SER A 319 -9.52 -27.76 35.19
N SER A 320 -8.49 -26.93 35.40
CA SER A 320 -8.62 -25.63 36.07
C SER A 320 -8.44 -24.44 35.13
N GLY A 321 -9.02 -23.30 35.50
CA GLY A 321 -8.84 -22.00 34.88
C GLY A 321 -9.71 -21.73 33.64
N ALA A 322 -10.14 -20.49 33.48
CA ALA A 322 -10.93 -20.03 32.35
C ALA A 322 -10.19 -20.27 31.03
N THR A 323 -10.84 -20.92 30.06
CA THR A 323 -10.24 -21.16 28.74
C THR A 323 -10.72 -20.11 27.76
N VAL A 324 -9.80 -19.42 27.09
CA VAL A 324 -10.15 -18.38 26.10
C VAL A 324 -9.28 -18.53 24.84
N ALA A 325 -9.90 -18.82 23.70
CA ALA A 325 -9.27 -18.65 22.39
C ALA A 325 -9.61 -17.27 21.82
N VAL A 326 -8.58 -16.45 21.60
CA VAL A 326 -8.73 -15.17 20.90
C VAL A 326 -8.22 -15.32 19.48
N ASN A 327 -9.10 -15.12 18.50
CA ASN A 327 -8.76 -15.03 17.08
C ASN A 327 -8.26 -13.59 16.82
N TRP A 328 -6.95 -13.37 16.91
CA TRP A 328 -6.33 -12.04 16.76
C TRP A 328 -6.21 -11.59 15.30
N PRO A 329 -6.36 -10.29 15.01
CA PRO A 329 -6.08 -9.70 13.70
C PRO A 329 -4.58 -9.50 13.53
N LEU A 330 -4.17 -8.75 12.50
CA LEU A 330 -2.80 -8.30 12.33
C LEU A 330 -2.46 -7.22 13.37
N TRP A 331 -1.30 -7.30 14.01
CA TRP A 331 -0.82 -6.31 14.99
C TRP A 331 0.19 -5.36 14.34
N SER A 332 0.22 -4.09 14.77
CA SER A 332 1.17 -3.08 14.27
C SER A 332 2.62 -3.37 14.66
N GLY A 333 2.82 -4.05 15.79
CA GLY A 333 4.11 -4.56 16.27
C GLY A 333 3.98 -5.96 16.87
N GLY A 334 5.11 -6.65 17.05
CA GLY A 334 5.17 -7.99 17.64
C GLY A 334 4.59 -9.16 16.82
N GLY A 335 3.88 -8.92 15.72
CA GLY A 335 3.41 -9.99 14.82
C GLY A 335 4.54 -10.87 14.27
N MET A 336 4.21 -12.00 13.63
CA MET A 336 5.22 -12.88 13.01
C MET A 336 5.90 -12.27 11.77
N GLY A 337 5.41 -11.12 11.30
CA GLY A 337 5.79 -10.53 10.01
C GLY A 337 5.05 -11.20 8.85
N PHE A 338 5.14 -10.58 7.67
CA PHE A 338 4.60 -11.11 6.42
C PHE A 338 5.68 -11.00 5.35
N GLU A 339 5.92 -12.09 4.63
CA GLU A 339 6.85 -12.10 3.48
C GLU A 339 6.19 -11.45 2.24
N ASP A 340 4.86 -11.48 2.15
CA ASP A 340 4.05 -10.66 1.23
C ASP A 340 3.41 -9.47 1.97
N THR A 341 3.94 -8.26 1.71
CA THR A 341 3.37 -7.01 2.24
C THR A 341 2.26 -6.45 1.36
N ALA A 342 2.28 -6.73 0.04
CA ALA A 342 1.30 -6.22 -0.90
C ALA A 342 -0.08 -6.87 -0.72
N GLY A 343 -0.12 -8.19 -0.49
CA GLY A 343 -1.36 -8.90 -0.14
C GLY A 343 -1.95 -8.46 1.20
N VAL A 344 -1.12 -8.03 2.16
CA VAL A 344 -1.55 -7.45 3.44
C VAL A 344 -2.14 -6.05 3.26
N ASP A 345 -1.47 -5.15 2.54
CA ASP A 345 -1.97 -3.79 2.30
C ASP A 345 -3.26 -3.81 1.45
N LEU A 346 -3.34 -4.72 0.47
CA LEU A 346 -4.56 -4.98 -0.30
C LEU A 346 -5.68 -5.52 0.61
N TYR A 347 -5.39 -6.50 1.48
CA TYR A 347 -6.37 -7.06 2.42
C TYR A 347 -6.92 -6.00 3.38
N LEU A 348 -6.06 -5.18 3.98
CA LEU A 348 -6.49 -4.13 4.93
C LEU A 348 -7.33 -3.06 4.22
N SER A 349 -6.86 -2.55 3.09
CA SER A 349 -7.57 -1.51 2.32
C SER A 349 -8.91 -1.99 1.74
N SER A 350 -9.01 -3.23 1.25
CA SER A 350 -10.25 -3.79 0.69
C SER A 350 -11.27 -4.21 1.76
N SER A 351 -10.83 -4.73 2.92
CA SER A 351 -11.71 -5.13 4.02
C SER A 351 -12.19 -3.97 4.90
N GLY A 352 -11.45 -2.85 4.93
CA GLY A 352 -11.67 -1.79 5.90
C GLY A 352 -11.09 -2.10 7.29
N LEU A 353 -10.24 -3.13 7.38
CA LEU A 353 -9.43 -3.41 8.57
C LEU A 353 -8.22 -2.49 8.64
N ARG A 354 -7.69 -2.35 9.86
CA ARG A 354 -6.37 -1.80 10.15
C ARG A 354 -5.57 -2.77 11.01
N LEU A 355 -4.28 -2.49 11.16
CA LEU A 355 -3.47 -3.12 12.19
C LEU A 355 -4.02 -2.76 13.59
N LEU A 356 -4.02 -3.74 14.49
CA LEU A 356 -4.33 -3.57 15.92
C LEU A 356 -3.10 -3.02 16.64
N GLU A 357 -3.26 -1.93 17.40
CA GLU A 357 -2.12 -1.33 18.08
C GLU A 357 -1.70 -2.14 19.30
N GLU A 358 -0.39 -2.18 19.59
CA GLU A 358 0.17 -2.97 20.72
C GLU A 358 -0.56 -2.69 22.04
N ALA A 359 -0.80 -1.42 22.36
CA ALA A 359 -1.50 -0.99 23.57
C ALA A 359 -3.00 -1.38 23.59
N GLU A 360 -3.65 -1.41 22.43
CA GLU A 360 -5.05 -1.86 22.29
C GLU A 360 -5.13 -3.38 22.49
N GLY A 361 -4.27 -4.14 21.81
CA GLY A 361 -4.22 -5.59 21.91
C GLY A 361 -3.88 -6.08 23.32
N LEU A 362 -2.92 -5.45 24.01
CA LEU A 362 -2.61 -5.71 25.41
C LEU A 362 -3.78 -5.37 26.35
N THR A 363 -4.47 -4.26 26.12
CA THR A 363 -5.66 -3.86 26.89
C THR A 363 -6.84 -4.82 26.67
N LEU A 364 -7.03 -5.30 25.44
CA LEU A 364 -8.05 -6.29 25.11
C LEU A 364 -7.72 -7.65 25.73
N PHE A 365 -6.46 -8.10 25.67
CA PHE A 365 -6.01 -9.36 26.23
C PHE A 365 -6.44 -9.50 27.70
N GLU A 366 -6.10 -8.53 28.57
CA GLU A 366 -6.46 -8.62 30.00
C GLU A 366 -7.97 -8.68 30.25
N ARG A 367 -8.77 -7.96 29.45
CA ARG A 367 -10.23 -7.91 29.60
C ARG A 367 -10.91 -9.19 29.11
N LEU A 368 -10.43 -9.76 28.01
CA LEU A 368 -10.98 -10.97 27.39
C LEU A 368 -10.75 -12.21 28.28
N LEU A 369 -9.62 -12.29 29.01
CA LEU A 369 -9.40 -13.33 30.03
C LEU A 369 -10.54 -13.41 31.05
N GLY A 370 -11.00 -12.26 31.54
CA GLY A 370 -11.98 -12.14 32.61
C GLY A 370 -13.44 -12.17 32.18
N GLU A 371 -13.73 -12.29 30.89
CA GLU A 371 -15.08 -12.09 30.34
C GLU A 371 -15.98 -13.33 30.40
N GLY A 372 -15.38 -14.53 30.49
CA GLY A 372 -16.12 -15.80 30.52
C GLY A 372 -16.58 -16.32 29.14
N GLY A 373 -16.13 -15.71 28.04
CA GLY A 373 -16.40 -16.18 26.68
C GLY A 373 -15.26 -17.04 26.13
N THR A 374 -15.51 -18.32 25.84
CA THR A 374 -14.49 -19.30 25.42
C THR A 374 -13.84 -18.99 24.07
N GLN A 375 -14.56 -18.34 23.15
CA GLN A 375 -14.05 -17.91 21.84
C GLN A 375 -14.38 -16.44 21.59
N ARG A 376 -13.39 -15.67 21.16
CA ARG A 376 -13.52 -14.24 20.80
C ARG A 376 -12.72 -13.92 19.54
N ILE A 377 -13.36 -13.29 18.55
CA ILE A 377 -12.65 -12.69 17.40
C ILE A 377 -12.45 -11.20 17.65
N VAL A 378 -11.24 -10.72 17.42
CA VAL A 378 -10.88 -9.30 17.55
C VAL A 378 -10.66 -8.73 16.16
N MET A 379 -11.36 -7.65 15.85
CA MET A 379 -11.31 -6.96 14.56
C MET A 379 -11.05 -5.48 14.82
N ALA A 380 -10.00 -4.93 14.20
CA ALA A 380 -9.69 -3.50 14.24
C ALA A 380 -9.92 -2.92 12.84
N GLY A 381 -10.76 -1.89 12.72
CA GLY A 381 -11.19 -1.37 11.42
C GLY A 381 -12.47 -0.54 11.52
N ASP A 382 -13.07 -0.26 10.36
CA ASP A 382 -14.37 0.38 10.26
C ASP A 382 -15.49 -0.57 10.75
N PRO A 383 -16.31 -0.19 11.75
CA PRO A 383 -17.32 -1.09 12.32
C PRO A 383 -18.50 -1.43 11.42
N ALA A 384 -18.70 -0.77 10.26
CA ALA A 384 -19.70 -1.13 9.27
C ALA A 384 -19.11 -2.12 8.26
N ARG A 385 -17.98 -1.79 7.61
CA ARG A 385 -17.30 -2.68 6.65
C ARG A 385 -16.90 -4.02 7.28
N VAL A 386 -16.49 -4.03 8.54
CA VAL A 386 -16.21 -5.25 9.30
C VAL A 386 -17.48 -6.10 9.54
N ARG A 387 -18.65 -5.49 9.70
CA ARG A 387 -19.92 -6.22 9.75
C ARG A 387 -20.28 -6.76 8.37
N ASP A 388 -20.25 -5.93 7.34
CA ASP A 388 -20.58 -6.35 5.97
C ASP A 388 -19.71 -7.54 5.52
N MET A 389 -18.42 -7.55 5.86
CA MET A 389 -17.50 -8.66 5.59
C MET A 389 -17.80 -9.95 6.41
N LEU A 390 -18.37 -9.82 7.61
CA LEU A 390 -18.68 -10.96 8.51
C LEU A 390 -20.11 -11.50 8.31
N ASP A 391 -21.05 -10.63 7.93
CA ASP A 391 -22.43 -10.95 7.57
C ASP A 391 -22.54 -11.42 6.10
N ALA A 392 -21.53 -11.13 5.26
CA ALA A 392 -21.25 -11.80 4.00
C ALA A 392 -20.82 -13.28 4.21
N GLY A 393 -21.76 -14.08 4.72
CA GLY A 393 -21.74 -15.51 4.51
C GLY A 393 -21.76 -15.86 3.00
N PRO A 394 -21.46 -17.12 2.63
CA PRO A 394 -21.41 -17.52 1.23
C PRO A 394 -22.69 -17.13 0.48
N ALA A 395 -22.54 -16.39 -0.61
CA ALA A 395 -23.66 -15.81 -1.33
C ALA A 395 -24.70 -16.88 -1.70
N PRO A 396 -26.00 -16.64 -1.50
CA PRO A 396 -27.03 -17.63 -1.80
C PRO A 396 -26.99 -17.98 -3.28
N ALA A 397 -27.18 -19.27 -3.60
CA ALA A 397 -27.27 -19.76 -4.98
C ALA A 397 -28.61 -19.32 -5.62
N GLY A 398 -28.74 -18.02 -5.88
CA GLY A 398 -29.94 -17.36 -6.41
C GLY A 398 -29.91 -17.25 -7.92
N SER A 399 -30.66 -18.11 -8.60
CA SER A 399 -30.86 -18.20 -10.06
C SER A 399 -29.65 -18.63 -10.91
N ARG A 400 -29.60 -19.93 -11.23
CA ARG A 400 -29.38 -20.31 -12.64
C ARG A 400 -30.58 -19.75 -13.42
N HIS A 401 -30.36 -18.94 -14.44
CA HIS A 401 -31.44 -18.53 -15.34
C HIS A 401 -31.86 -19.75 -16.19
N GLU A 402 -33.04 -20.30 -15.94
CA GLU A 402 -33.69 -21.17 -16.92
C GLU A 402 -34.02 -20.33 -18.17
N VAL A 403 -33.34 -20.63 -19.27
CA VAL A 403 -33.62 -20.00 -20.57
C VAL A 403 -34.91 -20.59 -21.13
N ARG A 404 -36.05 -20.06 -20.67
CA ARG A 404 -37.35 -20.35 -21.26
C ARG A 404 -37.57 -19.39 -22.44
N PRO A 405 -37.74 -19.89 -23.68
CA PRO A 405 -37.79 -19.02 -24.86
C PRO A 405 -39.01 -18.08 -24.84
N ALA A 406 -38.78 -16.82 -25.22
CA ALA A 406 -39.82 -15.83 -25.41
C ALA A 406 -40.25 -15.76 -26.89
N ALA A 407 -41.53 -15.51 -27.14
CA ALA A 407 -42.07 -15.44 -28.50
C ALA A 407 -41.64 -14.13 -29.24
N PRO A 408 -41.49 -14.17 -30.57
CA PRO A 408 -41.01 -13.01 -31.33
C PRO A 408 -42.06 -11.90 -31.44
N VAL A 409 -41.59 -10.65 -31.39
CA VAL A 409 -42.40 -9.45 -31.69
C VAL A 409 -41.83 -8.77 -32.92
N SER A 410 -42.62 -8.68 -33.98
CA SER A 410 -42.19 -8.14 -35.27
C SER A 410 -42.03 -6.61 -35.24
N ARG A 411 -41.01 -6.09 -35.93
CA ARG A 411 -40.94 -4.68 -36.36
C ARG A 411 -40.68 -4.62 -37.87
N PRO A 412 -41.16 -3.56 -38.56
CA PRO A 412 -41.27 -3.57 -40.02
C PRO A 412 -39.95 -3.32 -40.74
N ALA A 413 -39.84 -3.84 -41.96
CA ALA A 413 -38.71 -3.60 -42.85
C ALA A 413 -38.75 -2.19 -43.48
N GLY A 414 -37.56 -1.63 -43.74
CA GLY A 414 -37.34 -0.45 -44.56
C GLY A 414 -36.03 -0.61 -45.33
N THR A 415 -36.12 -0.72 -46.66
CA THR A 415 -34.99 -0.90 -47.59
C THR A 415 -34.35 0.47 -47.93
N THR A 416 -33.07 0.58 -48.28
CA THR A 416 -32.46 0.09 -49.54
C THR A 416 -30.93 0.29 -49.55
N ASN A 417 -30.21 -0.61 -50.25
CA ASN A 417 -29.04 -0.38 -51.12
C ASN A 417 -27.73 0.28 -50.59
N THR A 418 -26.52 -0.07 -51.03
CA THR A 418 -25.83 -1.30 -51.55
C THR A 418 -24.33 -0.94 -51.74
N GLU A 419 -23.42 -1.93 -51.84
CA GLU A 419 -21.97 -1.79 -52.14
C GLU A 419 -21.16 -1.09 -50.99
N ASP A 420 -20.10 -1.64 -50.38
CA ASP A 420 -19.07 -2.63 -50.76
C ASP A 420 -18.85 -3.75 -49.70
N GLY A 421 -17.87 -4.66 -49.92
CA GLY A 421 -17.85 -6.03 -49.36
C GLY A 421 -17.15 -6.35 -48.02
N ASP A 422 -17.59 -7.50 -47.48
CA ASP A 422 -17.01 -8.47 -46.52
C ASP A 422 -16.42 -8.07 -45.14
N ASP A 423 -15.83 -6.90 -44.90
CA ASP A 423 -15.25 -6.59 -43.57
C ASP A 423 -16.30 -6.16 -42.50
N MET A 424 -17.45 -5.63 -42.93
CA MET A 424 -18.39 -4.86 -42.09
C MET A 424 -19.22 -5.66 -41.06
N ASP A 425 -19.34 -6.98 -41.18
CA ASP A 425 -20.26 -7.78 -40.33
C ASP A 425 -19.62 -8.24 -39.00
N ALA A 426 -18.29 -8.44 -39.00
CA ALA A 426 -17.56 -8.81 -37.79
C ALA A 426 -17.57 -7.68 -36.74
N GLU A 427 -17.39 -6.43 -37.18
CA GLU A 427 -17.40 -5.26 -36.29
C GLU A 427 -18.78 -5.04 -35.66
N ALA A 428 -19.85 -5.12 -36.45
CA ALA A 428 -21.22 -5.03 -35.96
C ALA A 428 -21.56 -6.13 -34.93
N LEU A 429 -21.06 -7.36 -35.14
CA LEU A 429 -21.22 -8.47 -34.20
C LEU A 429 -20.51 -8.20 -32.86
N VAL A 430 -19.22 -7.84 -32.90
CA VAL A 430 -18.40 -7.60 -31.70
C VAL A 430 -18.90 -6.37 -30.92
N LEU A 431 -19.21 -5.27 -31.60
CA LEU A 431 -19.75 -4.06 -30.97
C LEU A 431 -21.13 -4.30 -30.34
N SER A 432 -21.97 -5.14 -30.94
CA SER A 432 -23.29 -5.50 -30.38
C SER A 432 -23.18 -6.44 -29.17
N ALA A 433 -22.27 -7.42 -29.22
CA ALA A 433 -21.96 -8.28 -28.08
C ALA A 433 -21.38 -7.46 -26.91
N LEU A 434 -20.44 -6.55 -27.20
CA LEU A 434 -19.84 -5.62 -26.23
C LEU A 434 -20.89 -4.69 -25.60
N SER A 435 -21.73 -4.04 -26.42
CA SER A 435 -22.85 -3.22 -25.93
C SER A 435 -23.74 -4.00 -24.95
N THR A 436 -24.07 -5.25 -25.29
CA THR A 436 -24.92 -6.12 -24.46
C THR A 436 -24.23 -6.51 -23.17
N ALA A 437 -22.95 -6.90 -23.22
CA ALA A 437 -22.14 -7.24 -22.06
C ALA A 437 -21.95 -6.05 -21.10
N ILE A 438 -21.82 -4.82 -21.61
CA ILE A 438 -21.74 -3.61 -20.78
C ILE A 438 -23.07 -3.37 -20.04
N VAL A 439 -24.21 -3.42 -20.74
CA VAL A 439 -25.54 -3.29 -20.13
C VAL A 439 -25.80 -4.37 -19.08
N ASP A 440 -25.44 -5.63 -19.34
CA ASP A 440 -25.65 -6.74 -18.38
C ASP A 440 -24.73 -6.66 -17.15
N VAL A 441 -23.54 -6.06 -17.28
CA VAL A 441 -22.60 -5.92 -16.15
C VAL A 441 -22.93 -4.72 -15.27
N LEU A 442 -23.15 -3.54 -15.87
CA LEU A 442 -23.34 -2.26 -15.15
C LEU A 442 -24.80 -1.83 -14.95
N ARG A 443 -25.72 -2.32 -15.79
CA ARG A 443 -27.15 -1.94 -15.81
C ARG A 443 -27.42 -0.46 -16.15
N VAL A 444 -26.54 0.16 -16.92
CA VAL A 444 -26.77 1.45 -17.58
C VAL A 444 -27.69 1.27 -18.82
N PRO A 445 -28.46 2.30 -19.21
CA PRO A 445 -29.13 2.36 -20.51
C PRO A 445 -28.14 2.20 -21.67
N ARG A 446 -28.58 1.59 -22.78
CA ARG A 446 -27.73 1.43 -23.99
C ARG A 446 -27.38 2.78 -24.65
N GLU A 447 -28.18 3.81 -24.38
CA GLU A 447 -28.01 5.17 -24.89
C GLU A 447 -27.05 6.05 -24.05
N ASP A 448 -26.57 5.54 -22.90
CA ASP A 448 -25.53 6.17 -22.06
C ASP A 448 -24.13 5.50 -22.24
N ILE A 449 -23.89 4.79 -23.36
CA ILE A 449 -22.63 4.10 -23.64
C ILE A 449 -21.92 4.76 -24.84
N HIS A 450 -20.88 5.54 -24.56
CA HIS A 450 -20.00 6.09 -25.59
C HIS A 450 -18.90 5.07 -25.99
N ALA A 451 -18.44 5.12 -27.25
CA ALA A 451 -17.54 4.10 -27.82
C ALA A 451 -16.05 4.43 -27.61
N ASP A 452 -15.75 5.72 -27.45
CA ASP A 452 -14.45 6.33 -27.24
C ASP A 452 -14.09 6.48 -25.74
N GLU A 453 -15.10 6.56 -24.87
CA GLU A 453 -14.99 6.71 -23.41
C GLU A 453 -14.32 5.49 -22.73
N ASN A 454 -13.61 5.75 -21.63
CA ASN A 454 -12.86 4.71 -20.91
C ASN A 454 -13.81 3.80 -20.10
N PHE A 455 -13.56 2.49 -20.09
CA PHE A 455 -14.33 1.57 -19.24
C PHE A 455 -14.34 2.00 -17.76
N SER A 456 -13.28 2.61 -17.23
CA SER A 456 -13.28 3.11 -15.84
C SER A 456 -14.22 4.30 -15.61
N GLU A 457 -14.50 5.11 -16.64
CA GLU A 457 -15.40 6.28 -16.56
C GLU A 457 -16.87 5.85 -16.70
N LEU A 458 -17.15 4.87 -17.57
CA LEU A 458 -18.40 4.12 -17.61
C LEU A 458 -18.72 3.41 -16.26
N GLY A 459 -17.75 3.30 -15.35
CA GLY A 459 -17.92 2.80 -13.99
C GLY A 459 -17.44 1.37 -13.75
N PHE A 460 -16.63 0.80 -14.65
CA PHE A 460 -15.98 -0.48 -14.40
C PHE A 460 -14.79 -0.37 -13.43
N ASP A 461 -14.76 -1.26 -12.45
CA ASP A 461 -13.61 -1.59 -11.62
C ASP A 461 -12.94 -2.91 -12.08
N SER A 462 -11.79 -3.28 -11.50
CA SER A 462 -11.06 -4.50 -11.89
C SER A 462 -11.85 -5.81 -11.72
N VAL A 463 -12.91 -5.81 -10.89
CA VAL A 463 -13.78 -6.98 -10.65
C VAL A 463 -14.87 -7.08 -11.72
N SER A 464 -15.46 -5.96 -12.09
CA SER A 464 -16.46 -5.85 -13.14
C SER A 464 -15.84 -5.94 -14.55
N LEU A 465 -14.59 -5.49 -14.75
CA LEU A 465 -13.80 -5.80 -15.95
C LEU A 465 -13.57 -7.32 -16.10
N ALA A 466 -13.21 -8.02 -15.02
CA ALA A 466 -13.08 -9.48 -15.07
C ALA A 466 -14.42 -10.21 -15.35
N LYS A 467 -15.54 -9.63 -14.90
CA LYS A 467 -16.90 -10.09 -15.26
C LYS A 467 -17.23 -9.80 -16.72
N LEU A 468 -16.87 -8.63 -17.24
CA LEU A 468 -17.05 -8.22 -18.64
C LEU A 468 -16.26 -9.11 -19.60
N ALA A 469 -14.99 -9.38 -19.27
CA ALA A 469 -14.11 -10.32 -19.97
C ALA A 469 -14.79 -11.68 -20.21
N ARG A 470 -15.31 -12.28 -19.13
CA ARG A 470 -16.01 -13.57 -19.19
C ARG A 470 -17.27 -13.52 -20.05
N VAL A 471 -18.09 -12.46 -19.95
CA VAL A 471 -19.33 -12.34 -20.74
C VAL A 471 -19.04 -12.11 -22.23
N LEU A 472 -17.98 -11.37 -22.58
CA LEU A 472 -17.51 -11.23 -23.96
C LEU A 472 -16.98 -12.55 -24.51
N GLY A 473 -16.13 -13.25 -23.77
CA GLY A 473 -15.62 -14.56 -24.21
C GLY A 473 -16.73 -15.60 -24.41
N GLU A 474 -17.70 -15.64 -23.49
CA GLU A 474 -18.89 -16.51 -23.59
C GLU A 474 -19.82 -16.13 -24.76
N SER A 475 -19.89 -14.86 -25.18
CA SER A 475 -20.80 -14.38 -26.24
C SER A 475 -20.15 -14.29 -27.64
N LEU A 476 -18.83 -14.35 -27.72
CA LEU A 476 -18.04 -14.32 -28.96
C LEU A 476 -17.23 -15.60 -29.23
N ALA A 477 -17.19 -16.55 -28.28
CA ALA A 477 -16.47 -17.83 -28.35
C ALA A 477 -14.94 -17.69 -28.49
N ILE A 478 -14.35 -16.79 -27.70
CA ILE A 478 -12.92 -16.40 -27.71
C ILE A 478 -12.40 -16.19 -26.28
N ASP A 479 -11.11 -16.45 -26.03
CA ASP A 479 -10.49 -16.36 -24.69
C ASP A 479 -10.13 -14.91 -24.31
N VAL A 480 -11.13 -14.09 -24.00
CA VAL A 480 -10.92 -12.70 -23.57
C VAL A 480 -10.41 -12.65 -22.12
N LEU A 481 -9.11 -12.41 -21.94
CA LEU A 481 -8.50 -12.24 -20.61
C LEU A 481 -8.81 -10.85 -20.01
N PRO A 482 -8.98 -10.73 -18.67
CA PRO A 482 -9.19 -9.43 -18.02
C PRO A 482 -8.08 -8.39 -18.25
N SER A 483 -6.86 -8.83 -18.60
CA SER A 483 -5.73 -7.96 -18.97
C SER A 483 -5.98 -7.16 -20.25
N VAL A 484 -6.81 -7.66 -21.17
CA VAL A 484 -7.08 -7.03 -22.47
C VAL A 484 -7.70 -5.65 -22.30
N PHE A 485 -8.58 -5.47 -21.31
CA PHE A 485 -9.25 -4.19 -21.01
C PHE A 485 -8.30 -3.12 -20.47
N PHE A 486 -7.11 -3.49 -19.98
CA PHE A 486 -6.08 -2.53 -19.59
C PHE A 486 -5.19 -2.14 -20.78
N SER A 487 -5.07 -3.02 -21.79
CA SER A 487 -4.34 -2.74 -23.04
C SER A 487 -5.20 -2.00 -24.06
N HIS A 488 -6.52 -2.20 -24.01
CA HIS A 488 -7.52 -1.63 -24.92
C HIS A 488 -8.68 -1.02 -24.11
N PRO A 489 -8.48 0.20 -23.53
CA PRO A 489 -9.32 0.72 -22.44
C PRO A 489 -10.62 1.41 -22.85
N SER A 490 -10.98 1.47 -24.14
CA SER A 490 -12.28 1.96 -24.61
C SER A 490 -12.96 0.94 -25.54
N PRO A 491 -14.30 0.95 -25.66
CA PRO A 491 -15.03 -0.01 -26.49
C PRO A 491 -14.52 -0.13 -27.93
N GLU A 492 -14.26 1.00 -28.60
CA GLU A 492 -13.69 1.06 -29.97
C GLU A 492 -12.34 0.32 -30.07
N LYS A 493 -11.41 0.62 -29.15
CA LYS A 493 -10.06 0.02 -29.13
C LYS A 493 -10.11 -1.48 -28.87
N LEU A 494 -11.08 -1.93 -28.07
CA LEU A 494 -11.31 -3.34 -27.78
C LEU A 494 -11.90 -4.07 -29.01
N VAL A 495 -12.89 -3.48 -29.68
CA VAL A 495 -13.48 -4.04 -30.91
C VAL A 495 -12.40 -4.23 -31.99
N ALA A 496 -11.61 -3.19 -32.27
CA ALA A 496 -10.54 -3.25 -33.26
C ALA A 496 -9.49 -4.33 -32.96
N HIS A 497 -9.12 -4.49 -31.69
CA HIS A 497 -8.16 -5.53 -31.26
C HIS A 497 -8.73 -6.95 -31.36
N LEU A 498 -9.97 -7.19 -30.90
CA LEU A 498 -10.59 -8.51 -30.96
C LEU A 498 -10.83 -8.97 -32.41
N ILE A 499 -11.12 -8.05 -33.33
CA ILE A 499 -11.17 -8.35 -34.77
C ILE A 499 -9.76 -8.74 -35.28
N ALA A 500 -8.75 -7.93 -34.98
CA ALA A 500 -7.39 -8.14 -35.46
C ALA A 500 -6.74 -9.45 -34.95
N GLU A 501 -7.03 -9.89 -33.72
CA GLU A 501 -6.45 -11.12 -33.15
C GLU A 501 -7.31 -12.38 -33.39
N HIS A 502 -8.62 -12.26 -33.62
CA HIS A 502 -9.53 -13.40 -33.64
C HIS A 502 -10.42 -13.52 -34.90
N ALA A 503 -10.11 -12.79 -35.98
CA ALA A 503 -10.86 -12.81 -37.25
C ALA A 503 -11.38 -14.20 -37.67
N GLU A 504 -10.51 -15.21 -37.83
CA GLU A 504 -10.93 -16.57 -38.27
C GLU A 504 -11.89 -17.28 -37.30
N THR A 505 -11.87 -16.94 -36.01
CA THR A 505 -12.79 -17.51 -35.01
C THR A 505 -14.11 -16.74 -35.00
N LEU A 506 -14.07 -15.41 -35.13
CA LEU A 506 -15.24 -14.56 -35.26
C LEU A 506 -16.03 -14.87 -36.55
N SER A 507 -15.36 -15.05 -37.69
CA SER A 507 -15.99 -15.42 -38.96
C SER A 507 -16.63 -16.82 -38.90
N ARG A 508 -16.00 -17.79 -38.23
CA ARG A 508 -16.61 -19.12 -37.99
C ARG A 508 -17.83 -19.03 -37.09
N HIS A 509 -17.71 -18.34 -35.95
CA HIS A 509 -18.80 -18.20 -34.98
C HIS A 509 -20.00 -17.40 -35.54
N HIS A 510 -19.74 -16.38 -36.37
CA HIS A 510 -20.77 -15.75 -37.20
C HIS A 510 -21.41 -16.80 -38.11
N THR A 511 -20.62 -17.47 -38.97
CA THR A 511 -21.10 -18.45 -39.96
C THR A 511 -21.95 -19.58 -39.35
N GLU A 512 -21.60 -20.04 -38.15
CA GLU A 512 -22.35 -21.06 -37.40
C GLU A 512 -23.67 -20.49 -36.85
N ARG A 513 -23.69 -19.23 -36.38
CA ARG A 513 -24.91 -18.54 -35.96
C ARG A 513 -25.85 -18.22 -37.13
N THR A 514 -25.34 -17.83 -38.30
CA THR A 514 -26.15 -17.61 -39.50
C THR A 514 -26.76 -18.92 -39.99
N ARG A 515 -25.96 -20.01 -40.03
CA ARG A 515 -26.49 -21.38 -40.28
C ARG A 515 -27.53 -21.82 -39.24
N ALA A 516 -27.37 -21.47 -37.96
CA ALA A 516 -28.36 -21.77 -36.92
C ALA A 516 -29.67 -20.97 -37.06
N SER A 517 -29.64 -19.83 -37.77
CA SER A 517 -30.83 -19.07 -38.16
C SER A 517 -31.49 -19.63 -39.43
N ASP A 518 -30.70 -19.90 -40.47
CA ASP A 518 -31.20 -20.36 -41.79
C ASP A 518 -31.69 -21.81 -41.81
N THR A 519 -31.21 -22.66 -40.88
CA THR A 519 -31.71 -24.04 -40.72
C THR A 519 -33.16 -24.11 -40.23
N ALA A 520 -33.77 -22.99 -39.81
CA ALA A 520 -35.21 -22.88 -39.60
C ALA A 520 -36.03 -22.69 -40.89
N ALA A 521 -35.39 -22.43 -42.04
CA ALA A 521 -36.04 -21.95 -43.27
C ALA A 521 -35.78 -22.77 -44.55
N ALA A 522 -35.03 -23.89 -44.47
CA ALA A 522 -34.66 -24.68 -45.66
C ALA A 522 -34.77 -26.21 -45.45
N SER A 523 -35.98 -26.76 -45.62
CA SER A 523 -36.22 -28.22 -45.61
C SER A 523 -37.21 -28.67 -46.69
N PHE A 524 -36.77 -28.78 -47.95
CA PHE A 524 -37.40 -29.62 -48.99
C PHE A 524 -36.50 -29.80 -50.24
N ALA A 525 -35.78 -30.92 -50.35
CA ALA A 525 -35.41 -31.60 -51.61
C ALA A 525 -34.58 -32.88 -51.32
N GLY A 526 -34.74 -33.93 -52.14
CA GLY A 526 -34.02 -35.20 -52.04
C GLY A 526 -32.80 -35.34 -52.99
N PRO A 527 -32.03 -36.44 -52.92
CA PRO A 527 -30.62 -36.49 -53.36
C PRO A 527 -30.34 -37.25 -54.68
N ALA A 528 -29.13 -37.06 -55.24
CA ALA A 528 -28.60 -37.85 -56.37
C ALA A 528 -27.06 -38.06 -56.37
N SER A 529 -26.65 -39.21 -55.82
CA SER A 529 -25.46 -40.07 -56.07
C SER A 529 -24.16 -39.61 -56.82
N SER A 530 -23.01 -40.02 -56.25
CA SER A 530 -21.71 -40.42 -56.90
C SER A 530 -20.82 -39.31 -57.52
N VAL A 531 -19.49 -39.48 -57.74
CA VAL A 531 -18.57 -40.66 -57.69
C VAL A 531 -17.25 -40.29 -56.96
N ALA A 532 -16.45 -41.30 -56.55
CA ALA A 532 -15.05 -41.17 -56.09
C ALA A 532 -14.05 -40.98 -57.30
N PRO A 533 -12.69 -40.85 -57.19
CA PRO A 533 -11.80 -41.53 -56.22
C PRO A 533 -10.59 -40.75 -55.61
N GLU A 534 -10.15 -41.24 -54.45
CA GLU A 534 -8.77 -41.57 -54.03
C GLU A 534 -7.54 -40.91 -54.72
N ALA A 535 -6.72 -40.18 -53.93
CA ALA A 535 -5.27 -40.07 -54.12
C ALA A 535 -4.52 -39.62 -52.84
N GLN A 536 -3.43 -40.32 -52.49
CA GLN A 536 -2.36 -39.98 -51.55
C GLN A 536 -1.05 -40.59 -52.10
N PRO A 537 0.15 -40.26 -51.58
CA PRO A 537 0.65 -39.00 -51.00
C PRO A 537 1.95 -38.56 -51.70
N SER A 538 2.58 -37.45 -51.31
CA SER A 538 4.04 -37.29 -51.50
C SER A 538 4.69 -36.31 -50.51
N VAL A 539 5.92 -36.64 -50.12
CA VAL A 539 6.79 -35.91 -49.19
C VAL A 539 7.76 -35.00 -49.94
N THR A 540 8.24 -33.94 -49.28
CA THR A 540 9.66 -33.52 -49.31
C THR A 540 9.96 -32.64 -48.09
N ALA A 541 11.21 -32.65 -47.61
CA ALA A 541 11.69 -31.81 -46.53
C ALA A 541 13.10 -31.27 -46.82
N ALA A 542 13.32 -29.99 -46.50
CA ALA A 542 14.59 -29.28 -46.29
C ALA A 542 14.18 -27.94 -45.62
N GLU A 543 14.69 -27.50 -44.47
CA GLU A 543 16.09 -27.23 -44.07
C GLU A 543 16.86 -26.31 -45.04
N ASP A 544 16.88 -25.01 -44.70
CA ASP A 544 18.14 -24.30 -44.48
C ASP A 544 17.99 -23.30 -43.30
N ARG A 545 19.09 -22.68 -42.87
CA ARG A 545 19.26 -22.02 -41.56
C ARG A 545 19.75 -20.56 -41.69
N THR A 546 20.18 -20.02 -40.54
CA THR A 546 20.91 -18.75 -40.31
C THR A 546 20.05 -17.51 -40.08
N ALA A 547 20.38 -16.62 -39.13
CA ALA A 547 21.20 -16.80 -37.92
C ALA A 547 20.83 -15.76 -36.86
N VAL A 548 20.81 -16.14 -35.58
CA VAL A 548 20.64 -15.18 -34.46
C VAL A 548 22.00 -14.55 -34.14
N PRO A 549 22.13 -13.21 -34.14
CA PRO A 549 23.39 -12.55 -33.82
C PRO A 549 23.74 -12.69 -32.33
N ALA A 550 24.96 -13.16 -32.03
CA ALA A 550 25.45 -13.27 -30.67
C ALA A 550 25.74 -11.89 -30.06
N THR A 551 25.38 -11.70 -28.78
CA THR A 551 25.61 -10.44 -28.06
C THR A 551 27.11 -10.17 -27.84
N PRO A 552 27.61 -8.95 -28.09
CA PRO A 552 29.02 -8.62 -27.85
C PRO A 552 29.37 -8.66 -26.36
N ARG A 553 30.48 -9.33 -26.01
CA ARG A 553 31.06 -9.26 -24.66
C ARG A 553 31.62 -7.85 -24.42
N PRO A 554 31.37 -7.19 -23.26
CA PRO A 554 31.84 -5.82 -23.03
C PRO A 554 33.36 -5.66 -23.18
N ALA A 555 33.76 -4.63 -23.91
CA ALA A 555 35.15 -4.18 -24.01
C ALA A 555 35.53 -3.30 -22.80
N ALA A 556 36.84 -3.10 -22.57
CA ALA A 556 37.33 -2.33 -21.45
C ALA A 556 37.05 -0.82 -21.60
N HIS A 557 36.56 -0.20 -20.52
CA HIS A 557 36.56 1.25 -20.24
C HIS A 557 36.46 2.20 -21.44
N ALA A 558 35.32 2.19 -22.12
CA ALA A 558 34.84 3.41 -22.78
C ALA A 558 34.43 4.45 -21.72
N GLU A 559 34.61 5.75 -22.03
CA GLU A 559 34.07 6.84 -21.21
C GLU A 559 32.54 6.70 -21.05
N PRO A 560 31.95 6.84 -19.84
CA PRO A 560 30.52 6.65 -19.64
C PRO A 560 29.69 7.65 -20.46
N GLU A 561 28.79 7.13 -21.30
CA GLU A 561 28.02 7.93 -22.25
C GLU A 561 27.33 9.13 -21.57
N PRO A 562 27.52 10.39 -22.02
CA PRO A 562 26.88 11.55 -21.42
C PRO A 562 25.36 11.53 -21.58
N ILE A 563 24.65 12.13 -20.61
CA ILE A 563 23.19 12.23 -20.62
C ILE A 563 22.79 13.69 -20.89
N ALA A 564 22.05 13.93 -21.97
CA ALA A 564 21.44 15.22 -22.27
C ALA A 564 20.22 15.48 -21.37
N VAL A 565 20.06 16.72 -20.94
CA VAL A 565 18.76 17.29 -20.52
C VAL A 565 18.14 17.90 -21.78
N ILE A 566 16.95 17.48 -22.18
CA ILE A 566 16.28 17.94 -23.41
C ILE A 566 15.06 18.85 -23.15
N GLY A 567 14.41 18.69 -22.01
CA GLY A 567 13.33 19.57 -21.53
C GLY A 567 13.37 19.75 -20.01
N MET A 568 12.76 20.82 -19.51
CA MET A 568 12.68 21.13 -18.07
C MET A 568 11.45 21.99 -17.73
N SER A 569 10.88 21.81 -16.55
CA SER A 569 9.94 22.76 -15.94
C SER A 569 10.11 22.83 -14.42
N GLY A 570 9.34 23.69 -13.77
CA GLY A 570 9.09 23.60 -12.35
C GLY A 570 8.61 24.90 -11.70
N ARG A 571 7.95 24.73 -10.55
CA ARG A 571 7.56 25.82 -9.63
C ARG A 571 8.57 25.96 -8.51
N PHE A 572 8.87 27.20 -8.15
CA PHE A 572 9.85 27.57 -7.13
C PHE A 572 9.33 28.75 -6.30
N PRO A 573 9.95 29.10 -5.17
CA PRO A 573 9.47 30.20 -4.35
C PRO A 573 9.49 31.53 -5.12
N ALA A 574 8.32 32.19 -5.14
CA ALA A 574 8.04 33.38 -5.94
C ALA A 574 8.42 33.29 -7.44
N ALA A 575 8.29 32.10 -8.06
CA ALA A 575 8.40 31.85 -9.50
C ALA A 575 7.51 30.67 -9.96
N ARG A 576 6.73 30.87 -11.04
CA ARG A 576 5.91 29.84 -11.69
C ARG A 576 6.66 29.02 -12.74
N SER A 577 7.86 29.43 -13.14
CA SER A 577 8.65 28.75 -14.18
C SER A 577 10.15 28.78 -13.91
N VAL A 578 10.91 27.95 -14.65
CA VAL A 578 12.39 27.90 -14.59
C VAL A 578 13.02 29.23 -15.02
N ASP A 579 12.50 29.91 -16.04
CA ASP A 579 13.06 31.19 -16.51
C ASP A 579 12.74 32.34 -15.51
N GLU A 580 11.57 32.35 -14.86
CA GLU A 580 11.29 33.27 -13.73
C GLU A 580 12.22 33.01 -12.53
N PHE A 581 12.45 31.75 -12.18
CA PHE A 581 13.35 31.37 -11.10
C PHE A 581 14.79 31.79 -11.41
N TRP A 582 15.25 31.56 -12.64
CA TRP A 582 16.56 32.03 -13.10
C TRP A 582 16.70 33.57 -13.02
N GLU A 583 15.64 34.32 -13.37
CA GLU A 583 15.65 35.77 -13.26
C GLU A 583 15.66 36.26 -11.80
N ASN A 584 14.95 35.57 -10.90
CA ASN A 584 15.02 35.79 -9.45
C ASN A 584 16.45 35.56 -8.91
N LEU A 585 17.10 34.46 -9.31
CA LEU A 585 18.49 34.13 -8.95
C LEU A 585 19.49 35.21 -9.40
N LEU A 586 19.38 35.65 -10.67
CA LEU A 586 20.25 36.68 -11.24
C LEU A 586 20.10 38.05 -10.55
N ARG A 587 18.89 38.38 -10.07
CA ARG A 587 18.62 39.60 -9.28
C ARG A 587 19.01 39.48 -7.80
N GLY A 588 19.29 38.28 -7.30
CA GLY A 588 19.55 38.03 -5.89
C GLY A 588 18.31 38.23 -5.00
N LYS A 589 17.11 37.93 -5.53
CA LYS A 589 15.83 38.14 -4.85
C LYS A 589 15.71 37.16 -3.67
N ASP A 590 15.48 37.70 -2.47
CA ASP A 590 14.97 36.92 -1.35
C ASP A 590 13.51 36.54 -1.64
N ALA A 591 13.24 35.24 -1.75
CA ALA A 591 11.93 34.68 -2.05
C ALA A 591 11.27 34.02 -0.83
N LEU A 592 11.82 34.23 0.37
CA LEU A 592 11.24 33.77 1.62
C LEU A 592 10.10 34.71 2.06
N SER A 593 8.96 34.18 2.46
CA SER A 593 7.82 34.95 2.98
C SER A 593 7.26 34.33 4.27
N PRO A 594 6.48 35.08 5.07
CA PRO A 594 5.54 34.49 6.01
C PRO A 594 4.56 33.54 5.30
N VAL A 595 3.83 32.74 6.09
CA VAL A 595 2.80 31.82 5.58
C VAL A 595 1.76 32.58 4.72
N PRO A 596 1.52 32.15 3.46
CA PRO A 596 0.53 32.75 2.57
C PRO A 596 -0.88 32.85 3.19
N ALA A 597 -1.62 33.89 2.83
CA ALA A 597 -2.91 34.20 3.47
C ALA A 597 -3.98 33.12 3.23
N ASP A 598 -3.95 32.50 2.05
CA ASP A 598 -4.76 31.36 1.62
C ASP A 598 -4.47 30.07 2.41
N ARG A 599 -3.25 29.92 2.95
CA ARG A 599 -2.80 28.72 3.69
C ARG A 599 -2.75 28.91 5.21
N ARG A 600 -2.99 30.14 5.69
CA ARG A 600 -2.87 30.51 7.11
C ARG A 600 -3.83 29.72 8.02
N ALA A 601 -4.99 29.31 7.52
CA ALA A 601 -5.94 28.48 8.26
C ALA A 601 -5.42 27.05 8.47
N ASP A 602 -4.90 26.41 7.43
CA ASP A 602 -4.35 25.05 7.47
C ASP A 602 -3.08 24.94 8.34
N TRP A 603 -2.39 26.07 8.51
CA TRP A 603 -1.22 26.20 9.39
C TRP A 603 -1.59 26.59 10.84
N ALA A 604 -2.85 26.96 11.14
CA ALA A 604 -3.27 27.47 12.46
C ALA A 604 -3.50 26.34 13.49
N GLY A 605 -2.44 25.62 13.84
CA GLY A 605 -2.44 24.63 14.92
C GLY A 605 -2.22 25.21 16.33
N PRO A 606 -2.12 24.36 17.38
CA PRO A 606 -1.75 24.81 18.74
C PRO A 606 -0.36 25.45 18.82
N GLU A 607 0.46 25.30 17.78
CA GLU A 607 1.79 25.92 17.64
C GLU A 607 1.76 27.31 16.96
N ALA A 608 0.58 27.90 16.72
CA ALA A 608 0.45 29.16 15.98
C ALA A 608 1.17 30.38 16.58
N SER A 609 1.61 30.32 17.84
CA SER A 609 2.25 31.45 18.56
C SER A 609 3.60 31.89 18.01
N TRP A 610 4.32 31.05 17.27
CA TRP A 610 5.60 31.41 16.63
C TRP A 610 5.53 31.57 15.11
N LEU A 611 4.45 31.10 14.47
CA LEU A 611 4.28 31.11 13.00
C LEU A 611 4.26 32.52 12.39
N GLU A 612 3.97 33.57 13.16
CA GLU A 612 4.04 34.96 12.68
C GLU A 612 5.47 35.47 12.49
N ALA A 613 6.46 34.85 13.14
CA ALA A 613 7.88 35.16 12.99
C ALA A 613 8.58 34.32 11.91
N VAL A 614 7.93 33.25 11.44
CA VAL A 614 8.49 32.32 10.45
C VAL A 614 8.55 32.96 9.06
N ARG A 615 9.65 32.71 8.34
CA ARG A 615 9.74 32.88 6.89
C ARG A 615 10.14 31.56 6.25
N CYS A 616 9.46 31.15 5.18
CA CYS A 616 9.80 29.98 4.36
C CYS A 616 9.66 30.35 2.87
N GLY A 617 10.28 29.57 1.98
CA GLY A 617 10.07 29.73 0.54
C GLY A 617 8.83 28.97 0.08
N PHE A 618 7.72 29.66 -0.25
CA PHE A 618 6.47 29.02 -0.67
C PHE A 618 6.27 29.07 -2.19
N VAL A 619 5.80 27.99 -2.81
CA VAL A 619 5.48 27.99 -4.25
C VAL A 619 4.15 28.72 -4.53
N PRO A 620 4.04 29.44 -5.66
CA PRO A 620 2.76 30.00 -6.11
C PRO A 620 1.79 28.90 -6.57
N GLY A 621 0.51 29.06 -6.24
CA GLY A 621 -0.55 28.23 -6.82
C GLY A 621 -0.61 26.80 -6.31
N VAL A 622 -0.33 26.56 -5.02
CA VAL A 622 -0.25 25.20 -4.43
C VAL A 622 -1.54 24.37 -4.59
N ALA A 623 -2.71 25.03 -4.63
CA ALA A 623 -4.01 24.38 -4.79
C ALA A 623 -4.47 24.27 -6.26
N GLU A 624 -3.72 24.85 -7.21
CA GLU A 624 -4.11 24.92 -8.62
C GLU A 624 -3.88 23.58 -9.34
N PHE A 625 -4.94 23.04 -9.93
CA PHE A 625 -4.92 21.80 -10.71
C PHE A 625 -6.09 21.78 -11.69
N ASP A 626 -5.81 21.58 -12.97
CA ASP A 626 -6.85 21.28 -13.96
C ASP A 626 -7.17 19.79 -13.93
N ALA A 627 -8.15 19.42 -13.12
CA ALA A 627 -8.52 18.02 -12.92
C ALA A 627 -9.07 17.36 -14.19
N ALA A 628 -9.80 18.13 -15.02
CA ALA A 628 -10.41 17.61 -16.24
C ALA A 628 -9.37 17.31 -17.32
N PHE A 629 -8.34 18.16 -17.45
CA PHE A 629 -7.23 17.92 -18.39
C PHE A 629 -6.45 16.63 -18.10
N PHE A 630 -6.37 16.21 -16.83
CA PHE A 630 -5.66 14.98 -16.41
C PHE A 630 -6.61 13.79 -16.14
N GLU A 631 -7.82 13.79 -16.72
CA GLU A 631 -8.81 12.69 -16.61
C GLU A 631 -9.17 12.32 -15.14
N ILE A 632 -9.18 13.32 -14.24
CA ILE A 632 -9.38 13.12 -12.80
C ILE A 632 -10.67 13.82 -12.34
N SER A 633 -11.52 13.07 -11.63
CA SER A 633 -12.78 13.61 -11.12
C SER A 633 -12.56 14.78 -10.14
N PRO A 634 -13.40 15.83 -10.13
CA PRO A 634 -13.35 16.90 -9.14
C PRO A 634 -13.54 16.43 -7.68
N ARG A 635 -13.96 15.18 -7.45
CA ARG A 635 -14.01 14.55 -6.13
C ARG A 635 -12.63 14.05 -5.68
N GLU A 636 -11.91 13.35 -6.56
CA GLU A 636 -10.57 12.85 -6.30
C GLU A 636 -9.53 13.98 -6.26
N ALA A 637 -9.63 14.95 -7.17
CA ALA A 637 -8.73 16.12 -7.20
C ALA A 637 -8.71 16.92 -5.89
N ARG A 638 -9.78 16.87 -5.08
CA ARG A 638 -9.83 17.51 -3.76
C ARG A 638 -9.02 16.75 -2.70
N THR A 639 -8.97 15.42 -2.76
CA THR A 639 -8.32 14.58 -1.75
C THR A 639 -6.89 14.18 -2.14
N MET A 640 -6.56 14.12 -3.43
CA MET A 640 -5.19 13.96 -3.93
C MET A 640 -4.22 14.95 -3.28
N ASP A 641 -3.05 14.47 -2.87
CA ASP A 641 -1.96 15.33 -2.39
C ASP A 641 -1.57 16.37 -3.45
N PRO A 642 -1.51 17.68 -3.13
CA PRO A 642 -1.02 18.72 -4.02
C PRO A 642 0.33 18.43 -4.69
N ARG A 643 1.18 17.60 -4.05
CA ARG A 643 2.44 17.13 -4.62
C ARG A 643 2.22 16.30 -5.89
N GLN A 644 1.21 15.42 -5.92
CA GLN A 644 0.82 14.71 -7.15
C GLN A 644 0.27 15.71 -8.19
N ARG A 645 -0.63 16.62 -7.78
CA ARG A 645 -1.27 17.60 -8.66
C ARG A 645 -0.27 18.52 -9.39
N LEU A 646 0.75 19.00 -8.68
CA LEU A 646 1.79 19.83 -9.27
C LEU A 646 2.83 19.02 -10.05
N LEU A 647 3.14 17.78 -9.63
CA LEU A 647 4.01 16.89 -10.42
C LEU A 647 3.41 16.58 -11.79
N LEU A 648 2.10 16.32 -11.90
CA LEU A 648 1.43 16.10 -13.18
C LEU A 648 1.64 17.29 -14.13
N GLN A 649 1.31 18.50 -13.66
CA GLN A 649 1.49 19.75 -14.42
C GLN A 649 2.95 20.00 -14.83
N GLU A 650 3.89 20.02 -13.89
CA GLU A 650 5.27 20.39 -14.21
C GLU A 650 6.00 19.32 -15.01
N THR A 651 5.57 18.06 -14.93
CA THR A 651 6.16 17.01 -15.75
C THR A 651 5.59 17.01 -17.17
N TRP A 652 4.29 17.32 -17.34
CA TRP A 652 3.70 17.60 -18.66
C TRP A 652 4.43 18.76 -19.34
N HIS A 653 4.58 19.91 -18.65
CA HIS A 653 5.31 21.07 -19.17
C HIS A 653 6.77 20.74 -19.55
N ALA A 654 7.43 19.83 -18.82
CA ALA A 654 8.80 19.42 -19.14
C ALA A 654 8.88 18.56 -20.42
N LEU A 655 7.84 17.78 -20.73
CA LEU A 655 7.71 17.01 -21.99
C LEU A 655 7.38 17.94 -23.18
N GLU A 656 6.53 18.95 -22.96
CA GLU A 656 6.28 20.01 -23.95
C GLU A 656 7.57 20.79 -24.28
N ASP A 657 8.35 21.19 -23.27
CA ASP A 657 9.64 21.86 -23.45
C ASP A 657 10.70 20.96 -24.12
N ALA A 658 10.57 19.63 -24.00
CA ALA A 658 11.36 18.64 -24.75
C ALA A 658 10.86 18.42 -26.19
N GLY A 659 9.68 18.92 -26.58
CA GLY A 659 9.05 18.64 -27.87
C GLY A 659 8.52 17.20 -28.01
N TYR A 660 8.12 16.57 -26.91
CA TYR A 660 7.59 15.20 -26.87
C TYR A 660 6.05 15.20 -26.94
N GLY A 661 5.51 15.24 -28.17
CA GLY A 661 4.09 14.96 -28.43
C GLY A 661 3.81 13.45 -28.59
N GLU A 662 2.53 13.07 -28.67
CA GLU A 662 2.02 11.68 -28.65
C GLU A 662 2.88 10.66 -29.41
N ARG A 663 3.22 10.92 -30.69
CA ARG A 663 4.04 10.01 -31.51
C ARG A 663 5.40 9.65 -30.88
N ARG A 664 6.00 10.56 -30.10
CA ARG A 664 7.26 10.31 -29.38
C ARG A 664 7.04 9.63 -28.03
N LEU A 665 5.89 9.86 -27.39
CA LEU A 665 5.51 9.14 -26.17
C LEU A 665 5.27 7.66 -26.48
N ARG A 666 4.46 7.34 -27.49
CA ARG A 666 4.15 5.95 -27.91
C ARG A 666 5.34 5.19 -28.50
N ALA A 667 6.33 5.88 -29.06
CA ALA A 667 7.44 5.24 -29.78
C ALA A 667 8.71 5.01 -28.94
N GLY A 668 8.76 5.51 -27.70
CA GLY A 668 9.93 5.42 -26.83
C GLY A 668 9.64 4.65 -25.55
N THR A 669 10.64 3.95 -25.01
CA THR A 669 10.59 3.38 -23.66
C THR A 669 10.94 4.49 -22.67
N ILE A 670 9.91 5.12 -22.10
CA ILE A 670 10.05 6.26 -21.18
C ILE A 670 9.96 5.79 -19.73
N GLY A 671 11.00 6.05 -18.92
CA GLY A 671 10.98 5.82 -17.47
C GLY A 671 10.63 7.08 -16.65
N MET A 672 10.11 6.91 -15.44
CA MET A 672 9.64 7.98 -14.55
C MET A 672 10.27 7.85 -13.14
N PHE A 673 11.07 8.84 -12.74
CA PHE A 673 11.89 8.80 -11.53
C PHE A 673 11.59 10.02 -10.65
N VAL A 674 10.91 9.83 -9.51
CA VAL A 674 10.44 10.93 -8.65
C VAL A 674 11.14 10.93 -7.30
N GLY A 675 11.88 12.01 -7.01
CA GLY A 675 12.47 12.25 -5.71
C GLY A 675 11.50 12.94 -4.74
N ALA A 676 11.09 12.26 -3.67
CA ALA A 676 10.13 12.79 -2.69
C ALA A 676 10.56 12.56 -1.23
N GLU A 677 9.75 13.09 -0.32
CA GLU A 677 9.78 12.91 1.14
C GLU A 677 8.33 12.83 1.66
N GLN A 678 8.14 12.39 2.91
CA GLN A 678 6.81 12.15 3.47
C GLN A 678 6.01 13.46 3.60
N GLY A 679 4.85 13.53 2.93
CA GLY A 679 3.95 14.68 2.99
C GLY A 679 2.97 14.61 4.18
N ASP A 680 2.34 15.76 4.47
CA ASP A 680 1.43 15.95 5.59
C ASP A 680 -0.04 16.21 5.20
N TYR A 681 -0.37 16.19 3.90
CA TYR A 681 -1.71 16.55 3.38
C TYR A 681 -2.85 15.67 3.89
N ALA A 682 -2.58 14.38 4.15
CA ALA A 682 -3.53 13.47 4.80
C ALA A 682 -4.04 13.99 6.16
N GLY A 683 -3.29 14.88 6.83
CA GLY A 683 -3.73 15.55 8.06
C GLY A 683 -4.83 16.59 7.84
N LEU A 684 -4.92 17.19 6.64
CA LEU A 684 -5.99 18.12 6.26
C LEU A 684 -7.20 17.40 5.68
N THR A 685 -7.00 16.29 4.95
CA THR A 685 -8.12 15.47 4.42
C THR A 685 -8.71 14.49 5.44
N GLY A 686 -8.15 14.41 6.65
CA GLY A 686 -8.54 13.40 7.65
C GLY A 686 -8.27 11.96 7.21
N GLY A 687 -7.41 11.75 6.21
CA GLY A 687 -7.18 10.47 5.55
C GLY A 687 -8.11 10.17 4.36
N GLU A 688 -9.03 11.07 4.00
CA GLU A 688 -9.84 10.91 2.79
C GLU A 688 -8.97 10.84 1.51
N GLY A 689 -9.45 10.07 0.53
CA GLY A 689 -8.78 9.80 -0.75
C GLY A 689 -8.00 8.47 -0.79
N GLY A 690 -7.67 7.87 0.35
CA GLY A 690 -7.01 6.57 0.40
C GLY A 690 -5.60 6.53 -0.23
N ILE A 691 -5.17 5.34 -0.66
CA ILE A 691 -3.80 5.08 -1.11
C ILE A 691 -3.45 5.90 -2.36
N THR A 692 -4.34 5.94 -3.37
CA THR A 692 -4.12 6.67 -4.63
C THR A 692 -3.98 8.19 -4.43
N ALA A 693 -4.57 8.75 -3.37
CA ALA A 693 -4.46 10.16 -3.07
C ALA A 693 -3.16 10.56 -2.34
N GLN A 694 -2.58 9.68 -1.51
CA GLN A 694 -1.55 10.08 -0.53
C GLN A 694 -0.20 9.33 -0.65
N HIS A 695 -0.17 8.13 -1.23
CA HIS A 695 1.00 7.23 -1.13
C HIS A 695 2.18 7.63 -2.05
N GLU A 696 3.42 7.48 -1.57
CA GLU A 696 4.61 8.02 -2.27
C GLU A 696 4.81 7.41 -3.67
N ALA A 697 4.57 6.11 -3.84
CA ALA A 697 4.70 5.45 -5.15
C ALA A 697 3.79 6.06 -6.24
N ILE A 698 2.64 6.61 -5.86
CA ILE A 698 1.65 7.15 -6.79
C ILE A 698 2.12 8.47 -7.41
N MET A 699 3.03 9.21 -6.75
CA MET A 699 3.66 10.39 -7.35
C MET A 699 4.49 10.07 -8.61
N ALA A 700 5.03 8.86 -8.73
CA ALA A 700 5.66 8.38 -9.96
C ALA A 700 4.65 7.68 -10.87
N ALA A 701 3.82 6.78 -10.31
CA ALA A 701 2.93 5.93 -11.10
C ALA A 701 1.80 6.68 -11.82
N ARG A 702 1.22 7.74 -11.24
CA ARG A 702 0.02 8.38 -11.83
C ARG A 702 0.27 9.02 -13.20
N LEU A 703 1.41 9.67 -13.41
CA LEU A 703 1.76 10.21 -14.73
C LEU A 703 2.15 9.10 -15.71
N ALA A 704 2.93 8.12 -15.24
CA ALA A 704 3.36 6.99 -16.07
C ALA A 704 2.14 6.17 -16.59
N TYR A 705 1.11 6.04 -15.76
CA TYR A 705 -0.18 5.47 -16.14
C TYR A 705 -0.91 6.33 -17.19
N LEU A 706 -1.10 7.63 -16.94
CA LEU A 706 -1.84 8.53 -17.84
C LEU A 706 -1.19 8.68 -19.22
N LEU A 707 0.15 8.62 -19.29
CA LEU A 707 0.91 8.82 -20.53
C LEU A 707 1.43 7.51 -21.16
N ASP A 708 0.97 6.35 -20.69
CA ASP A 708 1.35 5.01 -21.19
C ASP A 708 2.88 4.78 -21.25
N PHE A 709 3.56 5.08 -20.14
CA PHE A 709 5.02 4.96 -20.03
C PHE A 709 5.45 3.51 -19.78
N SER A 710 6.17 2.94 -20.75
CA SER A 710 6.64 1.56 -20.76
C SER A 710 8.00 1.29 -20.08
N GLY A 711 8.65 2.32 -19.51
CA GLY A 711 9.96 2.20 -18.83
C GLY A 711 9.88 2.10 -17.30
N PRO A 712 11.03 2.12 -16.59
CA PRO A 712 11.08 1.98 -15.13
C PRO A 712 10.36 3.12 -14.41
N VAL A 713 9.48 2.79 -13.46
CA VAL A 713 8.73 3.75 -12.64
C VAL A 713 9.16 3.64 -11.17
N LEU A 714 9.75 4.71 -10.62
CA LEU A 714 10.37 4.72 -9.30
C LEU A 714 10.05 5.99 -8.50
N ALA A 715 9.42 5.84 -7.35
CA ALA A 715 9.43 6.85 -6.29
C ALA A 715 10.63 6.60 -5.36
N VAL A 716 11.36 7.67 -5.02
CA VAL A 716 12.66 7.60 -4.35
C VAL A 716 12.68 8.54 -3.16
N ASN A 717 12.83 7.97 -1.97
CA ASN A 717 12.95 8.70 -0.71
C ASN A 717 14.32 8.44 -0.06
N THR A 718 15.18 9.46 -0.09
CA THR A 718 16.48 9.49 0.61
C THR A 718 16.66 10.83 1.33
N ALA A 719 15.57 11.36 1.90
CA ALA A 719 15.49 12.70 2.48
C ALA A 719 16.02 13.80 1.52
N CYS A 720 16.74 14.80 2.04
CA CYS A 720 17.27 15.97 1.34
C CYS A 720 18.19 15.72 0.12
N SER A 721 18.33 14.46 -0.32
CA SER A 721 19.04 14.01 -1.53
C SER A 721 18.12 13.36 -2.60
N SER A 722 16.84 13.07 -2.32
CA SER A 722 15.94 12.27 -3.15
C SER A 722 15.96 12.63 -4.64
N GLY A 723 15.90 13.91 -5.00
CA GLY A 723 15.92 14.34 -6.41
C GLY A 723 17.25 14.08 -7.15
N LEU A 724 18.39 14.09 -6.45
CA LEU A 724 19.67 13.66 -7.06
C LEU A 724 19.77 12.13 -7.13
N THR A 725 19.20 11.41 -6.16
CA THR A 725 19.08 9.94 -6.21
C THR A 725 18.25 9.51 -7.42
N ALA A 726 17.07 10.12 -7.63
CA ALA A 726 16.22 9.88 -8.79
C ALA A 726 16.96 10.18 -10.11
N ALA A 727 17.64 11.32 -10.21
CA ALA A 727 18.46 11.67 -11.38
C ALA A 727 19.62 10.68 -11.62
N HIS A 728 20.23 10.16 -10.56
CA HIS A 728 21.28 9.15 -10.69
C HIS A 728 20.74 7.81 -11.19
N GLN A 729 19.58 7.35 -10.70
CA GLN A 729 18.94 6.14 -11.20
C GLN A 729 18.50 6.29 -12.66
N ALA A 730 17.87 7.41 -13.02
CA ALA A 730 17.55 7.72 -14.42
C ALA A 730 18.80 7.70 -15.34
N CYS A 731 19.91 8.28 -14.89
CA CYS A 731 21.19 8.21 -15.60
C CYS A 731 21.80 6.79 -15.64
N ALA A 732 21.41 5.89 -14.75
CA ALA A 732 21.83 4.49 -14.77
C ALA A 732 20.96 3.68 -15.75
N SER A 733 19.62 3.77 -15.64
CA SER A 733 18.65 3.13 -16.53
C SER A 733 18.86 3.51 -18.01
N LEU A 734 19.07 4.80 -18.29
CA LEU A 734 19.40 5.30 -19.64
C LEU A 734 20.69 4.69 -20.21
N ARG A 735 21.68 4.40 -19.35
CA ARG A 735 22.98 3.79 -19.74
C ARG A 735 22.91 2.26 -19.80
N GLY A 736 22.04 1.64 -19.01
CA GLY A 736 21.73 0.21 -19.06
C GLY A 736 20.85 -0.19 -20.23
N GLY A 737 20.10 0.76 -20.81
CA GLY A 737 19.13 0.51 -21.87
C GLY A 737 17.74 0.10 -21.37
N GLU A 738 17.47 0.27 -20.07
CA GLU A 738 16.15 0.05 -19.47
C GLU A 738 15.11 1.07 -19.96
N CYS A 739 15.57 2.21 -20.45
CA CYS A 739 14.78 3.23 -21.13
C CYS A 739 15.65 3.98 -22.16
N ASP A 740 15.02 4.59 -23.18
CA ASP A 740 15.71 5.52 -24.09
C ASP A 740 15.60 6.98 -23.63
N THR A 741 14.51 7.31 -22.93
CA THR A 741 14.18 8.61 -22.36
C THR A 741 13.81 8.41 -20.89
N ALA A 742 14.25 9.30 -20.01
CA ALA A 742 13.91 9.24 -18.59
C ALA A 742 13.43 10.60 -18.07
N VAL A 743 12.23 10.59 -17.53
CA VAL A 743 11.60 11.75 -16.89
C VAL A 743 11.98 11.74 -15.41
N VAL A 744 12.55 12.84 -14.94
CA VAL A 744 13.07 12.97 -13.57
C VAL A 744 12.45 14.18 -12.90
N ALA A 745 11.64 13.96 -11.88
CA ALA A 745 11.03 15.02 -11.10
C ALA A 745 11.41 14.92 -9.62
N ALA A 746 11.18 15.99 -8.88
CA ALA A 746 11.24 15.96 -7.43
C ALA A 746 10.25 16.97 -6.84
N VAL A 747 9.79 16.72 -5.62
CA VAL A 747 8.76 17.55 -5.00
C VAL A 747 8.98 17.75 -3.50
N ASN A 748 8.81 18.99 -3.04
CA ASN A 748 8.54 19.29 -1.65
C ASN A 748 7.47 20.39 -1.52
N LEU A 749 6.42 20.12 -0.76
CA LEU A 749 5.35 21.05 -0.37
C LEU A 749 5.05 20.81 1.10
N ALA A 750 4.86 21.86 1.90
CA ALA A 750 4.55 21.77 3.33
C ALA A 750 3.10 22.21 3.56
N THR A 751 2.16 21.27 3.61
CA THR A 751 0.73 21.64 3.59
C THR A 751 0.25 22.18 4.93
N THR A 752 0.86 21.75 6.04
CA THR A 752 0.63 22.25 7.40
C THR A 752 1.92 22.74 8.05
N ALA A 753 1.81 23.35 9.24
CA ALA A 753 2.96 23.70 10.06
C ALA A 753 3.71 22.49 10.66
N ARG A 754 3.17 21.26 10.59
CA ARG A 754 3.67 20.09 11.35
C ARG A 754 5.10 19.69 10.99
N GLY A 755 5.45 19.67 9.70
CA GLY A 755 6.81 19.31 9.28
C GLY A 755 7.86 20.31 9.82
N LEU A 756 7.51 21.60 9.82
CA LEU A 756 8.37 22.67 10.33
C LEU A 756 8.52 22.60 11.87
N ALA A 757 7.45 22.27 12.59
CA ALA A 757 7.46 22.11 14.04
C ALA A 757 8.42 21.01 14.53
N GLU A 758 8.47 19.87 13.83
CA GLU A 758 9.41 18.79 14.19
C GLU A 758 10.87 19.15 13.85
N MET A 759 11.11 19.97 12.81
CA MET A 759 12.45 20.51 12.50
C MET A 759 12.94 21.53 13.54
N ASP A 760 12.03 22.33 14.11
CA ASP A 760 12.33 23.24 15.21
C ASP A 760 12.72 22.46 16.49
N LYS A 761 11.91 21.47 16.86
CA LYS A 761 12.18 20.56 18.00
C LYS A 761 13.49 19.77 17.84
N ALA A 762 13.89 19.46 16.60
CA ALA A 762 15.17 18.84 16.28
C ALA A 762 16.38 19.82 16.29
N GLY A 763 16.13 21.14 16.41
CA GLY A 763 17.15 22.19 16.40
C GLY A 763 17.77 22.42 15.02
N MET A 764 17.04 22.16 13.94
CA MET A 764 17.52 22.29 12.56
C MET A 764 17.33 23.70 11.98
N LEU A 765 16.31 24.43 12.45
CA LEU A 765 15.93 25.73 11.89
C LEU A 765 16.83 26.89 12.33
N SER A 766 16.91 27.92 11.49
CA SER A 766 17.58 29.20 11.75
C SER A 766 16.77 30.01 12.77
N GLU A 767 17.31 30.18 13.99
CA GLU A 767 16.74 31.05 15.04
C GLU A 767 16.41 32.46 14.54
N SER A 768 17.13 32.93 13.53
CA SER A 768 16.97 34.27 12.94
C SER A 768 16.26 34.27 11.57
N GLY A 769 15.67 33.15 11.15
CA GLY A 769 14.81 33.05 9.98
C GLY A 769 15.49 33.31 8.63
N VAL A 770 16.81 33.15 8.53
CA VAL A 770 17.59 33.41 7.30
C VAL A 770 18.69 32.37 7.12
N CYS A 771 18.60 31.57 6.06
CA CYS A 771 19.64 30.63 5.68
C CYS A 771 20.93 31.37 5.24
N ARG A 772 22.00 31.30 6.04
CA ARG A 772 23.30 31.93 5.74
C ARG A 772 24.36 30.90 5.39
N ALA A 773 24.20 30.25 4.23
CA ALA A 773 25.14 29.24 3.75
C ALA A 773 26.58 29.77 3.72
N PHE A 774 27.50 29.02 4.33
CA PHE A 774 28.93 29.35 4.47
C PHE A 774 29.31 30.64 5.25
N ASP A 775 28.35 31.31 5.91
CA ASP A 775 28.61 32.46 6.78
C ASP A 775 29.01 32.01 8.20
N LYS A 776 29.79 32.82 8.93
CA LYS A 776 30.06 32.59 10.36
C LYS A 776 28.78 32.59 11.22
N ARG A 777 27.76 33.31 10.75
CA ARG A 777 26.42 33.48 11.33
C ARG A 777 25.42 32.45 10.80
N ALA A 778 25.91 31.36 10.19
CA ALA A 778 25.16 30.12 10.04
C ALA A 778 24.63 29.69 11.42
N ASP A 779 23.31 29.58 11.55
CA ASP A 779 22.61 29.20 12.78
C ASP A 779 21.75 27.94 12.58
N GLY A 780 21.05 27.85 11.44
CA GLY A 780 20.31 26.68 10.95
C GLY A 780 19.79 26.85 9.52
N MET A 781 18.91 25.95 9.07
CA MET A 781 18.24 26.04 7.76
C MET A 781 16.94 26.85 7.82
N VAL A 782 16.41 27.20 6.64
CA VAL A 782 15.05 27.72 6.47
C VAL A 782 14.34 26.79 5.49
N LEU A 783 13.07 26.46 5.71
CA LEU A 783 12.30 25.56 4.84
C LEU A 783 11.94 26.23 3.50
N GLY A 784 11.85 25.43 2.44
CA GLY A 784 11.33 25.85 1.13
C GLY A 784 10.49 24.77 0.46
N GLU A 785 9.72 25.18 -0.54
CA GLU A 785 8.90 24.35 -1.42
C GLU A 785 9.44 24.44 -2.86
N ALA A 786 9.38 23.35 -3.63
CA ALA A 786 9.66 23.36 -5.07
C ALA A 786 9.14 22.09 -5.77
N VAL A 787 8.85 22.22 -7.07
CA VAL A 787 8.41 21.10 -7.94
C VAL A 787 9.17 21.09 -9.28
N PRO A 788 10.49 20.85 -9.30
CA PRO A 788 11.27 20.72 -10.54
C PRO A 788 11.04 19.39 -11.28
N ALA A 789 10.99 19.45 -12.62
CA ALA A 789 10.96 18.30 -13.51
C ALA A 789 11.95 18.48 -14.69
N LEU A 790 12.56 17.38 -15.13
CA LEU A 790 13.55 17.30 -16.20
C LEU A 790 13.23 16.12 -17.13
N VAL A 791 13.47 16.27 -18.43
CA VAL A 791 13.48 15.14 -19.39
C VAL A 791 14.92 14.88 -19.80
N LEU A 792 15.38 13.64 -19.57
CA LEU A 792 16.74 13.18 -19.80
C LEU A 792 16.80 12.14 -20.93
N LYS A 793 17.90 12.13 -21.68
CA LYS A 793 18.14 11.21 -22.80
C LYS A 793 19.62 10.95 -22.98
N ARG A 794 20.02 9.80 -23.52
CA ARG A 794 21.42 9.58 -23.95
C ARG A 794 21.83 10.63 -24.99
N LEU A 795 23.00 11.27 -24.84
CA LEU A 795 23.39 12.40 -25.70
C LEU A 795 23.41 12.01 -27.18
N SER A 796 23.95 10.84 -27.53
CA SER A 796 23.98 10.35 -28.91
C SER A 796 22.58 10.18 -29.53
N ARG A 797 21.58 9.82 -28.71
CA ARG A 797 20.18 9.64 -29.12
C ARG A 797 19.44 10.98 -29.19
N ALA A 798 19.74 11.90 -28.28
CA ALA A 798 19.25 13.28 -28.36
C ALA A 798 19.74 13.97 -29.64
N GLU A 799 21.03 13.80 -29.99
CA GLU A 799 21.61 14.34 -31.23
C GLU A 799 21.02 13.67 -32.48
N ALA A 800 20.89 12.34 -32.49
CA ALA A 800 20.32 11.59 -33.61
C ALA A 800 18.83 11.91 -33.86
N ASP A 801 18.04 12.10 -32.79
CA ASP A 801 16.61 12.39 -32.88
C ASP A 801 16.31 13.90 -33.04
N GLY A 802 17.34 14.75 -33.07
CA GLY A 802 17.22 16.20 -33.27
C GLY A 802 16.73 16.99 -32.04
N ASP A 803 16.92 16.45 -30.83
CA ASP A 803 16.44 17.03 -29.58
C ASP A 803 17.27 18.23 -29.11
N ARG A 804 16.59 19.18 -28.48
CA ARG A 804 17.17 20.46 -28.05
C ARG A 804 17.92 20.31 -26.72
N VAL A 805 19.17 19.85 -26.78
CA VAL A 805 20.07 19.70 -25.61
C VAL A 805 20.21 21.04 -24.85
N LEU A 806 19.66 21.10 -23.64
CA LEU A 806 19.73 22.23 -22.72
C LEU A 806 21.01 22.23 -21.88
N ALA A 807 21.43 21.04 -21.44
CA ALA A 807 22.63 20.80 -20.65
C ALA A 807 23.06 19.32 -20.79
N VAL A 808 24.29 18.99 -20.41
CA VAL A 808 24.81 17.61 -20.46
C VAL A 808 25.32 17.18 -19.08
N ILE A 809 24.68 16.17 -18.48
CA ILE A 809 25.16 15.48 -17.29
C ILE A 809 26.31 14.57 -17.72
N ARG A 810 27.51 14.87 -17.26
CA ARG A 810 28.72 14.07 -17.53
C ARG A 810 28.83 12.92 -16.54
N GLY A 811 28.94 13.26 -15.26
CA GLY A 811 29.10 12.30 -14.18
C GLY A 811 28.05 12.46 -13.09
N SER A 812 27.67 11.34 -12.49
CA SER A 812 26.85 11.25 -11.29
C SER A 812 27.31 10.09 -10.38
N GLY A 813 27.03 10.19 -9.09
CA GLY A 813 27.34 9.16 -8.11
C GLY A 813 26.80 9.45 -6.71
N MET A 814 26.73 8.40 -5.89
CA MET A 814 26.14 8.43 -4.54
C MET A 814 26.97 7.58 -3.58
N ASN A 815 27.01 7.95 -2.30
CA ASN A 815 27.46 7.05 -1.24
C ASN A 815 26.73 7.32 0.11
N TYR A 816 27.19 6.67 1.17
CA TYR A 816 26.68 6.86 2.53
C TYR A 816 27.83 7.23 3.49
N ASP A 817 27.54 8.08 4.47
CA ASP A 817 28.52 8.61 5.42
C ASP A 817 29.03 7.55 6.41
N GLY A 818 28.35 6.40 6.53
CA GLY A 818 28.77 5.24 7.31
C GLY A 818 28.43 5.37 8.79
N ARG A 819 29.26 4.78 9.66
CA ARG A 819 29.11 4.94 11.12
C ARG A 819 29.85 6.19 11.59
N THR A 820 29.11 7.19 12.04
CA THR A 820 29.61 8.46 12.59
C THR A 820 29.13 8.66 14.03
N ASN A 821 29.31 9.85 14.62
CA ASN A 821 28.97 10.17 16.02
C ASN A 821 27.45 10.32 16.31
N GLY A 822 26.61 9.82 15.40
CA GLY A 822 25.14 9.84 15.45
C GLY A 822 24.62 9.56 14.05
N ILE A 823 23.41 8.98 13.89
CA ILE A 823 22.87 8.66 12.55
C ILE A 823 22.76 9.90 11.64
N THR A 824 22.73 11.10 12.23
CA THR A 824 22.70 12.40 11.56
C THR A 824 24.00 13.21 11.65
N ALA A 825 25.15 12.61 11.98
CA ALA A 825 26.43 13.32 11.99
C ALA A 825 27.17 13.18 10.63
N PRO A 826 27.49 14.29 9.92
CA PRO A 826 28.06 14.23 8.57
C PRO A 826 29.54 13.82 8.53
N ASN A 827 29.97 13.16 7.45
CA ASN A 827 31.32 12.63 7.24
C ASN A 827 32.04 13.28 6.04
N GLY A 828 32.93 14.22 6.32
CA GLY A 828 33.73 14.90 5.28
C GLY A 828 34.56 13.94 4.43
N ALA A 829 35.16 12.91 5.03
CA ALA A 829 35.95 11.92 4.29
C ALA A 829 35.08 11.04 3.37
N ALA A 830 33.80 10.81 3.70
CA ALA A 830 32.87 10.12 2.80
C ALA A 830 32.51 11.00 1.60
N GLN A 831 32.24 12.28 1.82
CA GLN A 831 31.94 13.25 0.76
C GLN A 831 33.17 13.44 -0.16
N ALA A 832 34.38 13.55 0.39
CA ALA A 832 35.61 13.66 -0.37
C ALA A 832 35.90 12.40 -1.22
N ARG A 833 35.75 11.20 -0.64
CA ARG A 833 35.84 9.93 -1.40
C ARG A 833 34.86 9.89 -2.58
N LEU A 834 33.63 10.38 -2.40
CA LEU A 834 32.67 10.43 -3.50
C LEU A 834 33.09 11.38 -4.60
N TYR A 835 33.49 12.61 -4.25
CA TYR A 835 33.89 13.60 -5.25
C TYR A 835 35.01 13.03 -6.12
N ARG A 836 36.01 12.39 -5.50
CA ARG A 836 37.11 11.70 -6.18
C ARG A 836 36.61 10.55 -7.06
N GLN A 837 35.79 9.65 -6.53
CA GLN A 837 35.20 8.54 -7.29
C GLN A 837 34.38 9.02 -8.50
N VAL A 838 33.64 10.12 -8.40
CA VAL A 838 32.85 10.69 -9.51
C VAL A 838 33.74 11.41 -10.52
N HIS A 839 34.84 12.05 -10.10
CA HIS A 839 35.80 12.67 -11.03
C HIS A 839 36.56 11.58 -11.80
N GLU A 840 37.03 10.55 -11.11
CA GLU A 840 37.80 9.44 -11.70
C GLU A 840 36.95 8.52 -12.60
N ARG A 841 35.69 8.21 -12.23
CA ARG A 841 34.83 7.31 -13.01
C ARG A 841 34.34 7.91 -14.34
N HIS A 842 34.29 9.24 -14.46
CA HIS A 842 33.69 9.94 -15.60
C HIS A 842 34.64 10.96 -16.26
N GLY A 843 35.96 10.77 -16.10
CA GLY A 843 36.99 11.56 -16.78
C GLY A 843 37.00 13.07 -16.46
N ILE A 844 36.51 13.49 -15.28
CA ILE A 844 36.30 14.91 -14.96
C ILE A 844 37.52 15.51 -14.27
N ASP A 845 38.14 16.47 -14.94
CA ASP A 845 39.25 17.29 -14.45
C ASP A 845 38.77 18.40 -13.49
N PRO A 846 39.15 18.39 -12.19
CA PRO A 846 38.73 19.41 -11.22
C PRO A 846 39.11 20.84 -11.58
N GLU A 847 40.15 21.08 -12.39
CA GLU A 847 40.54 22.44 -12.80
C GLU A 847 39.56 23.09 -13.77
N ARG A 848 38.71 22.31 -14.44
CA ARG A 848 37.74 22.80 -15.43
C ARG A 848 36.41 23.24 -14.83
N ILE A 849 36.16 22.91 -13.57
CA ILE A 849 34.95 23.35 -12.86
C ILE A 849 35.13 24.79 -12.39
N GLU A 850 34.45 25.71 -13.08
CA GLU A 850 34.39 27.13 -12.70
C GLU A 850 33.37 27.41 -11.58
N HIS A 851 32.42 26.50 -11.32
CA HIS A 851 31.30 26.74 -10.40
C HIS A 851 30.78 25.46 -9.72
N ILE A 852 30.53 25.55 -8.40
CA ILE A 852 29.88 24.51 -7.59
C ILE A 852 28.62 25.08 -6.91
N VAL A 853 27.47 24.45 -7.17
CA VAL A 853 26.23 24.66 -6.39
C VAL A 853 26.16 23.62 -5.27
N ALA A 854 26.76 23.97 -4.14
CA ALA A 854 26.86 23.10 -2.96
C ALA A 854 25.50 22.87 -2.28
N HIS A 855 25.43 21.91 -1.37
CA HIS A 855 24.23 21.65 -0.57
C HIS A 855 23.99 22.77 0.45
N GLY A 856 25.03 23.22 1.17
CA GLY A 856 25.09 24.50 1.89
C GLY A 856 23.79 24.95 2.57
N THR A 857 23.47 24.39 3.73
CA THR A 857 22.20 24.63 4.44
C THR A 857 22.22 25.82 5.39
N GLY A 858 23.37 26.47 5.61
CA GLY A 858 23.52 27.46 6.69
C GLY A 858 23.69 26.80 8.05
N THR A 859 24.16 25.55 8.10
CA THR A 859 24.36 24.78 9.34
C THR A 859 25.81 24.86 9.82
N ARG A 860 26.00 25.10 11.12
CA ARG A 860 27.30 25.35 11.77
C ARG A 860 28.34 24.25 11.56
N LEU A 861 27.92 22.99 11.42
CA LEU A 861 28.80 21.84 11.17
C LEU A 861 28.77 21.39 9.70
N GLY A 862 27.60 21.33 9.08
CA GLY A 862 27.44 20.75 7.74
C GLY A 862 28.17 21.52 6.65
N ASP A 863 28.10 22.85 6.69
CA ASP A 863 28.68 23.71 5.65
C ASP A 863 30.24 23.71 5.68
N PRO A 864 30.92 23.81 6.85
CA PRO A 864 32.36 23.60 6.92
C PRO A 864 32.81 22.19 6.52
N VAL A 865 32.05 21.14 6.86
CA VAL A 865 32.39 19.75 6.48
C VAL A 865 32.33 19.57 4.96
N GLU A 866 31.31 20.10 4.30
CA GLU A 866 31.17 20.06 2.83
C GLU A 866 32.28 20.85 2.12
N VAL A 867 32.60 22.05 2.60
CA VAL A 867 33.69 22.87 2.05
C VAL A 867 35.05 22.19 2.23
N ASN A 868 35.31 21.56 3.38
CA ASN A 868 36.55 20.84 3.61
C ASN A 868 36.67 19.59 2.72
N ALA A 869 35.57 18.83 2.54
CA ALA A 869 35.53 17.67 1.64
C ALA A 869 35.79 18.04 0.17
N LEU A 870 35.26 19.20 -0.28
CA LEU A 870 35.56 19.73 -1.62
C LEU A 870 37.03 20.17 -1.75
N ASN A 871 37.58 20.87 -0.75
CA ASN A 871 39.00 21.26 -0.75
C ASN A 871 39.94 20.02 -0.72
N GLU A 872 39.60 18.96 0.01
CA GLU A 872 40.35 17.69 0.01
C GLU A 872 40.39 17.09 -1.39
N ALA A 873 39.23 16.86 -2.00
CA ALA A 873 39.11 16.24 -3.32
C ALA A 873 39.75 17.05 -4.46
N TYR A 874 39.87 18.37 -4.32
CA TYR A 874 40.50 19.23 -5.32
C TYR A 874 42.03 19.29 -5.16
N ARG A 875 42.57 19.27 -3.93
CA ARG A 875 44.03 19.32 -3.67
C ARG A 875 44.79 18.12 -4.24
N GLU A 876 44.14 16.98 -4.44
CA GLU A 876 44.74 15.81 -5.10
C GLU A 876 44.95 16.00 -6.62
N ARG A 877 44.47 17.11 -7.21
CA ARG A 877 44.60 17.43 -8.64
C ARG A 877 45.08 18.86 -8.93
N THR A 878 44.90 19.82 -8.03
CA THR A 878 45.36 21.22 -8.26
C THR A 878 45.68 22.01 -6.98
N ASP A 879 46.71 22.85 -7.07
CA ASP A 879 47.07 23.88 -6.09
C ASP A 879 46.42 25.26 -6.38
N ARG A 880 45.71 25.42 -7.51
CA ARG A 880 45.19 26.72 -7.96
C ARG A 880 44.10 27.23 -7.00
N THR A 881 44.33 28.38 -6.36
CA THR A 881 43.35 29.03 -5.48
C THR A 881 42.45 30.03 -6.22
N GLY A 882 41.19 30.13 -5.79
CA GLY A 882 40.25 31.18 -6.17
C GLY A 882 39.63 31.08 -7.57
N PHE A 883 39.85 29.98 -8.31
CA PHE A 883 39.32 29.81 -9.67
C PHE A 883 37.84 29.40 -9.69
N CYS A 884 37.43 28.45 -8.82
CA CYS A 884 36.06 27.97 -8.75
C CYS A 884 35.20 28.82 -7.79
N ALA A 885 34.02 29.23 -8.27
CA ALA A 885 32.97 29.84 -7.46
C ALA A 885 32.20 28.78 -6.65
N LEU A 886 31.75 29.14 -5.45
CA LEU A 886 30.95 28.29 -4.57
C LEU A 886 29.68 29.05 -4.17
N THR A 887 28.50 28.43 -4.33
CA THR A 887 27.20 29.05 -4.04
C THR A 887 26.20 28.03 -3.47
N SER A 888 25.18 28.51 -2.75
CA SER A 888 23.98 27.74 -2.40
C SER A 888 22.73 28.55 -2.76
N THR A 889 21.75 27.94 -3.43
CA THR A 889 20.45 28.57 -3.75
C THR A 889 19.55 28.72 -2.52
N LYS A 890 19.81 27.94 -1.46
CA LYS A 890 19.00 27.94 -0.22
C LYS A 890 18.95 29.29 0.49
N THR A 891 19.93 30.18 0.24
CA THR A 891 19.95 31.56 0.76
C THR A 891 18.86 32.45 0.17
N GLN A 892 18.17 32.02 -0.90
CA GLN A 892 17.10 32.79 -1.57
C GLN A 892 15.75 32.07 -1.54
N VAL A 893 15.73 30.73 -1.68
CA VAL A 893 14.50 29.92 -1.77
C VAL A 893 14.29 28.95 -0.60
N GLY A 894 15.20 28.92 0.39
CA GLY A 894 15.18 27.95 1.48
C GLY A 894 15.61 26.54 1.05
N HIS A 895 15.56 25.61 1.99
CA HIS A 895 15.83 24.20 1.79
C HIS A 895 14.57 23.50 1.29
N THR A 896 14.54 23.18 0.00
CA THR A 896 13.40 22.51 -0.67
C THR A 896 13.40 20.98 -0.48
N LEU A 897 13.88 20.51 0.68
CA LEU A 897 14.04 19.09 1.08
C LEU A 897 14.44 18.18 -0.10
N ALA A 898 13.68 17.12 -0.39
CA ALA A 898 13.83 16.20 -1.52
C ALA A 898 14.14 16.87 -2.88
N ALA A 899 13.48 17.99 -3.19
CA ALA A 899 13.66 18.75 -4.43
C ALA A 899 14.99 19.54 -4.49
N SER A 900 15.71 19.70 -3.38
CA SER A 900 16.96 20.49 -3.28
C SER A 900 18.10 19.97 -4.16
N GLY A 901 17.95 18.77 -4.72
CA GLY A 901 18.80 18.27 -5.79
C GLY A 901 18.58 19.02 -7.10
N LEU A 902 17.39 18.85 -7.68
CA LEU A 902 17.05 19.32 -9.01
C LEU A 902 16.90 20.85 -9.10
N VAL A 903 16.56 21.53 -7.99
CA VAL A 903 16.57 23.01 -7.92
C VAL A 903 17.94 23.61 -8.28
N LYS A 904 19.04 22.84 -8.13
CA LYS A 904 20.39 23.25 -8.52
C LYS A 904 20.69 23.09 -10.02
N SER A 905 19.89 22.31 -10.74
CA SER A 905 20.10 21.94 -12.14
C SER A 905 19.53 22.95 -13.14
N GLY A 906 19.05 24.11 -12.66
CA GLY A 906 18.47 25.17 -13.48
C GLY A 906 19.43 25.76 -14.52
N ARG A 907 18.84 26.21 -15.63
CA ARG A 907 19.45 26.67 -16.89
C ARG A 907 20.66 27.63 -16.75
N THR A 908 21.88 27.11 -16.80
CA THR A 908 23.12 27.91 -16.87
C THR A 908 23.37 28.50 -18.28
N ARG A 909 22.62 29.54 -18.65
CA ARG A 909 22.74 30.21 -19.96
C ARG A 909 24.07 31.01 -20.07
N PRO A 910 24.77 31.05 -21.22
CA PRO A 910 26.10 31.66 -21.30
C PRO A 910 26.12 33.19 -21.12
N VAL A 911 27.01 33.69 -20.26
CA VAL A 911 27.26 35.15 -20.09
C VAL A 911 28.23 35.66 -21.15
N GLY A 912 27.71 35.88 -22.36
CA GLY A 912 28.45 36.39 -23.52
C GLY A 912 28.75 37.90 -23.46
N SER A 913 29.47 38.39 -22.46
CA SER A 913 30.29 39.63 -22.46
C SER A 913 30.74 40.05 -21.05
N PRO A 914 31.91 40.71 -20.89
CA PRO A 914 32.51 40.92 -19.57
C PRO A 914 31.97 42.16 -18.83
N ARG A 915 30.70 42.17 -18.39
CA ARG A 915 30.17 43.19 -17.43
C ARG A 915 28.80 42.88 -16.80
N ARG A 916 28.72 41.88 -15.92
CA ARG A 916 28.02 41.89 -14.61
C ARG A 916 28.02 40.49 -13.99
N ARG A 917 28.48 40.37 -12.75
CA ARG A 917 28.25 39.21 -11.88
C ARG A 917 27.05 39.53 -10.98
N PRO A 918 26.20 38.56 -10.60
CA PRO A 918 25.19 38.80 -9.56
C PRO A 918 25.91 39.16 -8.26
N GLY A 919 25.69 40.39 -7.78
CA GLY A 919 26.42 40.96 -6.64
C GLY A 919 25.49 41.18 -5.46
N GLN A 920 25.77 40.53 -4.33
CA GLN A 920 25.09 40.83 -3.08
C GLN A 920 25.49 42.23 -2.60
N SER A 921 24.47 43.01 -2.19
CA SER A 921 24.56 44.38 -1.70
C SER A 921 23.51 44.52 -0.58
N ALA A 922 23.79 45.07 0.60
CA ALA A 922 24.97 45.82 1.03
C ALA A 922 25.35 45.57 2.51
N LEU A 923 26.62 45.76 2.83
CA LEU A 923 27.08 46.15 4.16
C LEU A 923 28.08 47.31 4.03
N ARG A 924 28.09 48.23 5.01
CA ARG A 924 28.93 49.45 4.98
C ARG A 924 30.37 49.17 5.43
N PRO A 925 31.37 49.96 4.99
CA PRO A 925 32.78 49.56 5.09
C PRO A 925 33.41 49.90 6.44
N GLY A 926 34.25 48.98 6.94
CA GLY A 926 35.35 49.33 7.86
C GLY A 926 35.66 48.35 8.98
N GLN A 927 36.64 47.47 8.77
CA GLN A 927 37.80 47.26 9.66
C GLN A 927 38.89 46.44 8.95
N ARG A 928 40.10 46.34 9.52
CA ARG A 928 41.31 45.82 8.84
C ARG A 928 41.70 44.41 9.30
N LEU A 929 42.38 43.67 8.42
CA LEU A 929 42.84 42.30 8.66
C LEU A 929 43.75 42.16 9.88
N HIS A 930 43.61 41.03 10.57
CA HIS A 930 44.77 40.25 11.02
C HIS A 930 44.72 38.84 10.43
N ARG A 931 45.87 38.14 10.37
CA ARG A 931 46.14 37.05 9.43
C ARG A 931 46.68 35.80 10.13
N LEU A 932 45.95 34.69 10.09
CA LEU A 932 46.36 33.29 10.37
C LEU A 932 45.18 32.39 9.93
N GLY A 933 45.32 31.33 9.14
CA GLY A 933 46.43 30.85 8.30
C GLY A 933 45.90 29.81 7.29
N GLY A 934 46.47 29.75 6.08
CA GLY A 934 45.97 28.92 4.97
C GLY A 934 44.84 29.58 4.17
N GLN A 935 44.97 29.64 2.83
CA GLN A 935 43.91 30.11 1.94
C GLN A 935 43.11 28.91 1.37
N PRO A 936 41.77 29.01 1.25
CA PRO A 936 40.96 27.97 0.59
C PRO A 936 41.15 27.99 -0.93
N LEU A 937 40.99 26.84 -1.59
CA LEU A 937 40.95 26.77 -3.06
C LEU A 937 39.68 27.44 -3.61
N LEU A 938 38.57 27.34 -2.87
CA LEU A 938 37.28 27.93 -3.21
C LEU A 938 37.15 29.34 -2.63
N ARG A 939 36.66 30.30 -3.42
CA ARG A 939 36.57 31.71 -3.00
C ARG A 939 35.34 31.98 -2.12
N GLN A 940 35.46 31.72 -0.82
CA GLN A 940 34.47 32.12 0.18
C GLN A 940 34.40 33.64 0.40
N GLN A 941 33.27 34.10 0.95
CA GLN A 941 33.10 35.41 1.58
C GLN A 941 32.47 35.22 2.97
N GLY A 942 33.26 35.29 4.03
CA GLY A 942 32.85 35.06 5.43
C GLY A 942 34.05 35.15 6.38
N ASP A 943 33.82 35.55 7.63
CA ASP A 943 34.89 35.92 8.60
C ASP A 943 34.99 34.95 9.80
N GLN A 944 36.02 35.04 10.65
CA GLN A 944 36.39 34.00 11.63
C GLN A 944 36.01 34.29 13.11
N GLY A 945 36.09 33.25 13.96
CA GLY A 945 36.38 33.40 15.40
C GLY A 945 35.45 32.68 16.40
N LEU A 946 35.87 31.48 16.83
CA LEU A 946 35.71 30.79 18.13
C LEU A 946 34.33 30.46 18.77
N ALA A 947 34.19 29.16 19.07
CA ALA A 947 33.61 28.50 20.27
C ALA A 947 32.12 28.70 20.65
N GLY A 948 31.30 27.68 20.37
CA GLY A 948 29.97 27.45 20.95
C GLY A 948 29.66 25.95 21.07
N ARG A 949 28.71 25.56 21.93
CA ARG A 949 28.36 24.14 22.20
C ARG A 949 27.59 23.49 21.03
N PRO A 950 27.70 22.17 20.81
CA PRO A 950 27.00 21.48 19.73
C PRO A 950 25.51 21.24 20.05
N HIS A 951 24.67 21.41 19.03
CA HIS A 951 23.27 21.00 19.00
C HIS A 951 23.01 20.13 17.75
N GLY A 952 21.75 19.83 17.42
CA GLY A 952 21.34 18.83 16.42
C GLY A 952 21.99 18.96 15.02
N ASN A 953 22.08 17.84 14.31
CA ASN A 953 22.62 17.76 12.95
C ASN A 953 21.71 16.92 12.04
N GLU A 954 21.89 17.06 10.72
CA GLU A 954 21.20 16.32 9.66
C GLU A 954 22.08 15.20 9.05
N ALA A 955 21.49 14.04 8.74
CA ALA A 955 22.18 12.98 8.03
C ALA A 955 22.45 13.40 6.58
N ARG A 956 23.73 13.58 6.21
CA ARG A 956 24.10 13.77 4.82
C ARG A 956 24.39 12.43 4.15
N ARG A 957 24.03 12.33 2.88
CA ARG A 957 24.53 11.33 1.93
C ARG A 957 25.29 12.10 0.87
N GLY A 958 26.55 11.76 0.63
CA GLY A 958 27.31 12.37 -0.46
C GLY A 958 26.60 12.08 -1.79
N GLN A 959 26.30 13.14 -2.56
CA GLN A 959 25.84 13.05 -3.95
C GLN A 959 26.37 14.23 -4.77
N LEU A 960 26.77 13.96 -6.02
CA LEU A 960 27.26 14.95 -6.97
C LEU A 960 26.72 14.60 -8.37
N LEU A 961 26.05 15.56 -9.00
CA LEU A 961 25.87 15.62 -10.46
C LEU A 961 26.72 16.77 -11.00
N ARG A 962 27.33 16.60 -12.19
CA ARG A 962 28.05 17.68 -12.89
C ARG A 962 27.55 17.87 -14.31
N TYR A 963 27.34 19.14 -14.65
CA TYR A 963 27.10 19.62 -16.01
C TYR A 963 28.40 20.20 -16.58
N GLU A 964 28.71 19.91 -17.83
CA GLU A 964 29.86 20.50 -18.54
C GLU A 964 29.50 20.76 -20.01
N ARG A 965 30.13 21.76 -20.62
CA ARG A 965 29.80 22.26 -21.96
C ARG A 965 30.76 21.71 -23.01
N ASP A 966 30.25 21.20 -24.13
CA ASP A 966 31.08 20.91 -25.30
C ASP A 966 31.36 22.18 -26.14
N GLN A 967 32.52 22.18 -26.81
CA GLN A 967 32.93 23.18 -27.80
C GLN A 967 33.79 22.50 -28.87
N ARG A 968 33.17 22.14 -30.01
CA ARG A 968 33.87 21.86 -31.27
C ARG A 968 33.24 22.64 -32.43
N PRO A 969 34.04 23.18 -33.37
CA PRO A 969 33.52 23.97 -34.48
C PRO A 969 33.30 23.13 -35.74
N HIS A 970 32.04 23.05 -36.16
CA HIS A 970 31.64 22.91 -37.56
C HIS A 970 30.75 24.12 -37.88
N GLY A 971 30.76 24.72 -39.07
CA GLY A 971 31.40 24.37 -40.35
C GLY A 971 30.56 25.11 -41.40
N GLY A 972 31.16 25.99 -42.19
CA GLY A 972 30.41 27.07 -42.86
C GLY A 972 29.36 26.61 -43.88
N GLY A 973 28.18 27.23 -43.82
CA GLY A 973 27.11 27.16 -44.82
C GLY A 973 26.21 28.39 -44.70
N GLU A 974 25.80 28.98 -45.83
CA GLU A 974 25.15 30.30 -45.86
C GLU A 974 23.62 30.25 -45.61
N LEU A 975 23.11 31.28 -44.93
CA LEU A 975 21.67 31.50 -44.73
C LEU A 975 21.14 32.56 -45.72
N PRO A 976 20.20 32.23 -46.61
CA PRO A 976 19.42 33.25 -47.32
C PRO A 976 18.47 33.94 -46.34
N ARG A 977 18.43 35.28 -46.37
CA ARG A 977 17.57 36.10 -45.49
C ARG A 977 16.21 36.37 -46.12
N SER A 978 15.14 36.29 -45.34
CA SER A 978 13.88 37.01 -45.61
C SER A 978 13.21 37.46 -44.31
N ARG A 979 12.27 38.42 -44.41
CA ARG A 979 11.70 39.19 -43.28
C ARG A 979 10.32 38.67 -42.84
N PRO A 980 9.90 38.92 -41.59
CA PRO A 980 8.53 38.68 -41.15
C PRO A 980 7.57 39.77 -41.67
N PRO A 981 6.29 39.44 -41.94
CA PRO A 981 5.19 40.40 -42.05
C PRO A 981 4.45 40.57 -40.71
N GLY A 982 3.83 41.73 -40.51
CA GLY A 982 2.93 42.02 -39.39
C GLY A 982 1.45 41.69 -39.69
N PRO A 983 0.52 42.03 -38.77
CA PRO A 983 -0.89 41.62 -38.84
C PRO A 983 -1.74 42.52 -39.76
N GLY A 984 -2.78 41.93 -40.38
CA GLY A 984 -3.74 42.68 -41.21
C GLY A 984 -4.91 41.83 -41.73
N SER A 985 -6.10 42.10 -41.19
CA SER A 985 -7.40 41.46 -41.44
C SER A 985 -7.92 41.45 -42.90
N ARG A 986 -8.85 40.51 -43.20
CA ARG A 986 -10.17 40.75 -43.85
C ARG A 986 -11.04 39.49 -43.96
N GLY A 987 -12.36 39.64 -43.76
CA GLY A 987 -13.41 38.72 -44.26
C GLY A 987 -13.85 39.10 -45.68
N PRO A 988 -15.04 38.65 -46.19
CA PRO A 988 -16.33 38.99 -45.55
C PRO A 988 -17.52 38.02 -45.72
N GLY A 989 -18.61 38.29 -44.97
CA GLY A 989 -20.00 37.80 -45.22
C GLY A 989 -20.35 36.44 -44.59
N GLY A 990 -21.52 36.21 -43.99
CA GLY A 990 -22.70 37.06 -43.73
C GLY A 990 -23.98 36.19 -43.72
N ALA A 991 -25.07 36.46 -42.99
CA ALA A 991 -25.48 37.53 -42.05
C ALA A 991 -26.43 36.90 -40.98
N ALA A 992 -27.25 37.55 -40.13
CA ALA A 992 -27.72 38.92 -39.97
C ALA A 992 -28.09 39.23 -38.49
N ALA A 993 -29.01 40.18 -38.22
CA ALA A 993 -29.42 40.68 -36.89
C ALA A 993 -30.82 41.38 -36.99
N PRO A 994 -31.33 42.14 -35.98
CA PRO A 994 -31.56 41.87 -34.54
C PRO A 994 -33.04 42.17 -34.14
N VAL A 995 -33.38 42.26 -32.83
CA VAL A 995 -34.16 43.36 -32.17
C VAL A 995 -34.55 43.04 -30.70
N ARG A 996 -34.76 44.09 -29.88
CA ARG A 996 -35.18 44.18 -28.44
C ARG A 996 -36.30 45.27 -28.34
N PRO A 997 -37.02 45.54 -27.22
CA PRO A 997 -36.69 45.38 -25.78
C PRO A 997 -37.82 44.60 -25.04
N ASP A 998 -38.30 44.82 -23.80
CA ASP A 998 -38.06 45.74 -22.65
C ASP A 998 -38.60 45.06 -21.36
N SER A 999 -38.41 45.48 -20.10
CA SER A 999 -37.68 46.59 -19.45
C SER A 999 -37.09 46.05 -18.10
N GLY A 1000 -36.85 46.73 -16.96
CA GLY A 1000 -37.06 48.10 -16.45
C GLY A 1000 -37.20 48.03 -14.90
N GLY A 1001 -36.78 49.00 -14.07
CA GLY A 1001 -36.02 50.24 -14.29
C GLY A 1001 -35.50 50.83 -12.96
N THR A 1002 -34.81 51.98 -13.02
CA THR A 1002 -34.57 53.04 -11.97
C THR A 1002 -34.68 52.71 -10.46
N ALA A 1003 -33.80 53.16 -9.55
CA ALA A 1003 -32.60 54.02 -9.62
C ALA A 1003 -31.76 53.88 -8.31
N ALA A 1004 -30.68 54.65 -8.13
CA ALA A 1004 -29.70 54.49 -7.05
C ALA A 1004 -29.74 55.57 -5.94
N ALA A 1005 -29.37 55.20 -4.69
CA ALA A 1005 -28.68 56.07 -3.70
C ALA A 1005 -28.21 55.31 -2.43
N HIS A 1006 -27.10 55.77 -1.83
CA HIS A 1006 -26.61 55.46 -0.47
C HIS A 1006 -26.99 56.61 0.50
N PRO A 1007 -26.63 56.59 1.81
CA PRO A 1007 -26.77 55.54 2.84
C PRO A 1007 -27.41 56.12 4.14
N GLY A 1008 -27.61 55.32 5.20
CA GLY A 1008 -28.00 55.88 6.51
C GLY A 1008 -28.04 54.91 7.70
N ALA A 1009 -27.38 55.29 8.79
CA ALA A 1009 -27.45 54.71 10.14
C ALA A 1009 -27.19 55.85 11.16
N PRO A 1010 -27.31 55.65 12.50
CA PRO A 1010 -27.87 54.54 13.28
C PRO A 1010 -29.04 55.01 14.19
N VAL A 1011 -29.41 54.25 15.24
CA VAL A 1011 -29.61 54.75 16.64
C VAL A 1011 -30.01 53.61 17.61
N ARG A 1012 -29.63 53.77 18.89
CA ARG A 1012 -29.88 52.92 20.09
C ARG A 1012 -30.34 53.86 21.23
N PRO A 1013 -30.70 53.40 22.45
CA PRO A 1013 -31.37 52.17 22.90
C PRO A 1013 -32.48 52.47 23.96
N ARG A 1014 -33.09 51.43 24.57
CA ARG A 1014 -33.59 51.29 25.99
C ARG A 1014 -34.87 50.43 26.05
N ALA A 1015 -35.31 49.87 27.19
CA ALA A 1015 -34.63 49.25 28.35
C ALA A 1015 -35.72 48.72 29.33
N GLY A 1016 -35.61 47.45 29.78
CA GLY A 1016 -36.49 46.86 30.81
C GLY A 1016 -37.92 46.50 30.34
N GLY A 1017 -38.65 45.60 31.02
CA GLY A 1017 -38.20 44.71 32.10
C GLY A 1017 -39.32 43.91 32.80
N ALA A 1018 -38.95 42.72 33.30
CA ALA A 1018 -39.58 41.96 34.40
C ALA A 1018 -41.00 41.29 34.22
N ARG A 1019 -41.03 39.99 34.59
CA ARG A 1019 -42.13 39.20 35.21
C ARG A 1019 -43.30 38.61 34.38
N ARG A 1020 -43.20 37.27 34.23
CA ARG A 1020 -44.24 36.18 34.25
C ARG A 1020 -45.40 36.38 35.28
N PRO A 1021 -46.48 35.53 35.33
CA PRO A 1021 -46.74 34.21 34.65
C PRO A 1021 -48.20 33.96 34.12
N ALA A 1022 -48.45 32.73 33.62
CA ALA A 1022 -49.72 31.94 33.67
C ALA A 1022 -50.89 32.30 32.70
N ALA A 1023 -51.80 31.39 32.29
CA ALA A 1023 -51.84 29.90 32.24
C ALA A 1023 -53.07 29.39 31.42
N ALA A 1024 -53.26 28.05 31.37
CA ALA A 1024 -54.40 27.23 30.86
C ALA A 1024 -54.38 26.80 29.37
N GLY A 1025 -54.83 25.59 29.01
CA GLY A 1025 -55.24 24.46 29.87
C GLY A 1025 -55.76 23.18 29.16
N HIS A 1026 -56.05 22.15 29.97
CA HIS A 1026 -56.78 20.88 29.70
C HIS A 1026 -56.19 19.85 28.69
N GLY A 1027 -56.32 18.52 28.89
CA GLY A 1027 -56.76 17.79 30.10
C GLY A 1027 -57.08 16.28 29.87
N LEU A 1028 -57.23 15.52 30.98
CA LEU A 1028 -57.83 14.16 31.11
C LEU A 1028 -56.98 12.97 30.54
N HIS A 1029 -56.96 11.74 31.10
CA HIS A 1029 -57.49 11.25 32.40
C HIS A 1029 -56.60 10.13 33.03
N ALA A 1030 -56.54 10.09 34.36
CA ALA A 1030 -55.83 9.12 35.24
C ALA A 1030 -56.66 7.81 35.48
N PRO A 1031 -56.33 6.86 36.39
CA PRO A 1031 -55.27 6.75 37.44
C PRO A 1031 -54.52 5.37 37.39
N ARG A 1032 -53.92 4.71 38.42
CA ARG A 1032 -53.62 4.84 39.88
C ARG A 1032 -52.50 3.80 40.20
N GLY A 1033 -51.70 3.83 41.29
CA GLY A 1033 -51.41 4.84 42.31
C GLY A 1033 -50.64 4.26 43.53
N GLN A 1034 -50.21 5.13 44.46
CA GLN A 1034 -49.66 4.86 45.83
C GLN A 1034 -48.23 4.26 45.94
N THR A 1035 -47.30 4.72 46.81
CA THR A 1035 -47.27 5.93 47.69
C THR A 1035 -45.85 6.32 48.15
N ALA A 1036 -45.62 7.61 48.46
CA ALA A 1036 -44.74 8.15 49.54
C ALA A 1036 -43.19 7.94 49.45
N LEU A 1037 -42.30 8.74 50.10
CA LEU A 1037 -42.38 10.11 50.68
C LEU A 1037 -40.96 10.75 50.84
N ARG A 1038 -40.87 12.07 50.64
CA ARG A 1038 -39.95 13.08 51.23
C ARG A 1038 -38.48 12.77 51.66
N ALA A 1039 -37.59 13.53 51.02
CA ALA A 1039 -36.66 14.52 51.63
C ALA A 1039 -35.28 14.08 52.24
N PRO A 1040 -34.29 15.00 52.38
CA PRO A 1040 -32.89 14.69 52.68
C PRO A 1040 -32.37 15.22 54.04
N LEU A 1041 -31.17 14.79 54.50
CA LEU A 1041 -30.09 15.69 55.02
C LEU A 1041 -28.76 15.01 55.40
N ARG A 1042 -27.77 15.86 55.75
CA ARG A 1042 -26.33 15.64 55.98
C ARG A 1042 -25.94 14.98 57.33
N THR A 1043 -24.61 14.75 57.46
CA THR A 1043 -23.76 14.60 58.67
C THR A 1043 -23.85 13.26 59.44
N ARG A 1044 -22.79 12.55 59.88
CA ARG A 1044 -21.36 12.79 60.28
C ARG A 1044 -21.19 12.77 61.81
N ARG A 1045 -20.17 12.02 62.32
CA ARG A 1045 -19.75 11.76 63.73
C ARG A 1045 -20.43 10.57 64.44
N GLN A 1046 -19.85 9.91 65.47
CA GLN A 1046 -18.45 9.55 65.82
C GLN A 1046 -18.43 8.68 67.12
N ARG A 1047 -17.44 7.78 67.31
CA ARG A 1047 -17.03 7.16 68.62
C ARG A 1047 -18.08 6.22 69.27
N CYS A 1048 -17.81 5.35 70.27
CA CYS A 1048 -16.59 5.01 71.04
C CYS A 1048 -16.67 3.57 71.66
N ARG A 1049 -15.50 2.95 71.99
CA ARG A 1049 -15.12 2.02 73.10
C ARG A 1049 -16.15 1.03 73.72
N GLY A 1050 -15.80 -0.19 74.18
CA GLY A 1050 -14.51 -0.92 74.35
C GLY A 1050 -14.75 -2.41 74.69
N ARG A 1051 -13.78 -3.34 74.56
CA ARG A 1051 -12.80 -3.83 75.58
C ARG A 1051 -13.41 -4.36 76.91
N PRO A 1052 -12.81 -5.37 77.58
CA PRO A 1052 -12.00 -6.54 77.13
C PRO A 1052 -12.41 -7.81 77.97
N PRO A 1053 -11.49 -8.70 78.45
CA PRO A 1053 -10.53 -9.59 77.78
C PRO A 1053 -10.86 -11.10 77.96
N GLY A 1054 -10.14 -11.99 77.26
CA GLY A 1054 -10.09 -13.43 77.52
C GLY A 1054 -8.97 -14.10 76.71
N ALA A 1055 -8.34 -15.16 77.23
CA ALA A 1055 -7.14 -15.75 76.61
C ALA A 1055 -7.14 -17.29 76.67
N GLY A 1056 -6.52 -17.93 75.67
CA GLY A 1056 -6.17 -19.35 75.72
C GLY A 1056 -6.18 -20.08 74.38
N ARG A 1057 -5.02 -20.67 74.04
CA ARG A 1057 -4.74 -21.94 73.32
C ARG A 1057 -5.85 -22.57 72.43
N GLY A 1058 -5.57 -23.13 71.25
CA GLY A 1058 -4.29 -23.37 70.57
C GLY A 1058 -4.24 -24.79 69.96
N GLY A 1059 -3.87 -24.90 68.68
CA GLY A 1059 -4.01 -26.15 67.89
C GLY A 1059 -5.47 -26.42 67.44
N GLU A 1060 -5.74 -27.35 66.52
CA GLU A 1060 -4.86 -28.03 65.56
C GLU A 1060 -5.73 -28.67 64.45
N ARG A 1061 -5.39 -28.48 63.16
CA ARG A 1061 -6.05 -29.07 61.97
C ARG A 1061 -7.52 -28.61 61.74
N ALA A 1062 -8.11 -28.77 60.56
CA ALA A 1062 -7.58 -29.27 59.28
C ALA A 1062 -7.79 -28.23 58.17
#